data_AF-A0A3N0EL89-F1
#
_entry.id   AF-A0A3N0EL89-F1
#
_cell.length_a   1.000
_cell.length_b   1.000
_cell.length_c   1.000
_cell.angle_alpha   90.00
_cell.angle_beta   90.00
_cell.angle_gamma   90.00
#
_symmetry.space_group_name_H-M   'P 1'
#
loop_
_entity.id
_entity.type
_entity.pdbx_description
1 polymer ?
#
loop_
_entity_poly.entity_id
_entity_poly.type
_entity_poly.pdbx_seq_one_letter_code
_entity_poly.pdbx_strand_id
1 'polypeptide(L)'
;MKEIKPSENFKNQARKAIWSILLFVFTYSVLAVLAIGLTVLCAYAGIQLIIAMPKLVTIALGIGLASLGFLILVFLFKFLFKSGKTDLSHMKEITKEDEPELFGLVEEIVAEVGTDFPKKVFISGEINASVFYNSNFWSMFLPVRKNLHIGMGLVNTVTVHELKAILAHEFGHFSQKSMKVGSYVYNVNQVIYNMLYDNESFDKLVSNWAAASGYFSIFVIIAVKIVQGIQWILRKLYNVVNISYMALSREMEFHADEIAGNVTGYVPMQHSLLRLNLADYAWNAVVQFYQDNLDRKIKSPNIFKEQLFVMNFLAGEDGIPVENGFPRVSVEDQNRFNKSRLVIKDQWASHPSAEDRIENLKSLGIAELNGNILTSGANGLFKNAEQVQEMLTEKIFADVPDDKELTAFPLQDFKTEFVKKYEQGVFDKVYNSYYDNKNPEKITQEEMAEVRDEHNELKLSELFSKDKVDRVYTSIALQNDINTLSAIGKKEIRIKSFDYDGKRYRWKEGKALAGHLEKELEAIKEKIRENDRDIFHYFKKLESESGREERLEVLYNELYRLDEDYDRKFNLYMKLSEGTQFISFTTPFEEIKRNFQELEDTEKAFKEAIRPLLSRENISKEITGDMRENFERYLSGKPEYFRNNAYQEDNLTVLFTALGDFYYLISSEFFLQKKELLDYQAALLRALPPKVKAAEQALSAGNIAETGVGE
;
A
#
# COMPACT_ATOMS: atom_id res chain seq x y z
N MET A 1 -24.09 -13.44 -26.38
CA MET A 1 -24.13 -13.76 -24.94
C MET A 1 -25.55 -13.55 -24.40
N LYS A 2 -26.06 -14.40 -23.47
CA LYS A 2 -27.33 -14.09 -22.76
C LYS A 2 -27.10 -12.87 -21.87
N GLU A 3 -28.07 -11.97 -21.78
CA GLU A 3 -28.00 -10.80 -20.89
C GLU A 3 -27.84 -11.28 -19.43
N ILE A 4 -26.66 -11.06 -18.85
CA ILE A 4 -26.39 -11.35 -17.44
C ILE A 4 -27.25 -10.38 -16.62
N LYS A 5 -28.03 -10.89 -15.69
CA LYS A 5 -28.95 -10.07 -14.90
C LYS A 5 -28.28 -9.69 -13.58
N PRO A 6 -28.41 -8.44 -13.11
CA PRO A 6 -27.87 -8.04 -11.82
C PRO A 6 -28.47 -8.85 -10.69
N SER A 7 -27.63 -9.23 -9.73
CA SER A 7 -28.04 -9.88 -8.49
C SER A 7 -29.04 -9.01 -7.71
N GLU A 8 -29.86 -9.63 -6.84
CA GLU A 8 -30.73 -8.87 -5.95
C GLU A 8 -29.94 -7.99 -4.98
N ASN A 9 -28.75 -8.43 -4.57
CA ASN A 9 -27.83 -7.62 -3.76
C ASN A 9 -27.37 -6.37 -4.51
N PHE A 10 -26.95 -6.51 -5.78
CA PHE A 10 -26.61 -5.37 -6.64
C PHE A 10 -27.75 -4.35 -6.68
N LYS A 11 -28.98 -4.79 -6.97
CA LYS A 11 -30.16 -3.90 -7.03
C LYS A 11 -30.41 -3.19 -5.70
N ASN A 12 -30.23 -3.89 -4.59
CA ASN A 12 -30.41 -3.33 -3.26
C ASN A 12 -29.33 -2.28 -2.92
N GLN A 13 -28.06 -2.53 -3.25
CA GLN A 13 -26.99 -1.55 -3.05
C GLN A 13 -27.14 -0.35 -3.97
N ALA A 14 -27.53 -0.57 -5.23
CA ALA A 14 -27.81 0.50 -6.19
C ALA A 14 -28.91 1.44 -5.69
N ARG A 15 -30.01 0.90 -5.16
CA ARG A 15 -31.08 1.69 -4.54
C ARG A 15 -30.57 2.53 -3.36
N LYS A 16 -29.76 1.96 -2.47
CA LYS A 16 -29.17 2.69 -1.33
C LYS A 16 -28.25 3.81 -1.80
N ALA A 17 -27.40 3.55 -2.79
CA ALA A 17 -26.52 4.55 -3.37
C ALA A 17 -27.32 5.71 -3.99
N ILE A 18 -28.36 5.42 -4.79
CA ILE A 18 -29.24 6.45 -5.36
C ILE A 18 -29.91 7.28 -4.25
N TRP A 19 -30.48 6.64 -3.22
CA TRP A 19 -31.09 7.35 -2.10
C TRP A 19 -30.11 8.25 -1.34
N SER A 20 -28.86 7.79 -1.15
CA SER A 20 -27.81 8.60 -0.54
C SER A 20 -27.46 9.85 -1.37
N ILE A 21 -27.42 9.71 -2.70
CA ILE A 21 -27.20 10.84 -3.62
C ILE A 21 -28.39 11.80 -3.57
N LEU A 22 -29.63 11.30 -3.60
CA LEU A 22 -30.82 12.14 -3.51
C LEU A 22 -30.85 12.95 -2.21
N LEU A 23 -30.49 12.32 -1.08
CA LEU A 23 -30.34 13.01 0.20
C LEU A 23 -29.27 14.10 0.13
N PHE A 24 -28.11 13.80 -0.46
CA PHE A 24 -27.03 14.76 -0.65
C PHE A 24 -27.50 15.97 -1.47
N VAL A 25 -28.10 15.73 -2.64
CA VAL A 25 -28.60 16.77 -3.55
C VAL A 25 -29.66 17.62 -2.85
N PHE A 26 -30.60 17.01 -2.14
CA PHE A 26 -31.63 17.72 -1.39
C PHE A 26 -31.01 18.66 -0.33
N THR A 27 -30.10 18.15 0.51
CA THR A 27 -29.43 18.98 1.52
C THR A 27 -28.58 20.08 0.89
N TYR A 28 -27.87 19.77 -0.19
CA TYR A 28 -27.08 20.74 -0.94
C TYR A 28 -27.97 21.88 -1.49
N SER A 29 -29.11 21.55 -2.10
CA SER A 29 -30.07 22.55 -2.58
C SER A 29 -30.62 23.43 -1.45
N VAL A 30 -30.91 22.87 -0.28
CA VAL A 30 -31.33 23.65 0.89
C VAL A 30 -30.23 24.62 1.33
N LEU A 31 -28.97 24.15 1.43
CA LEU A 31 -27.83 24.99 1.79
C LEU A 31 -27.59 26.10 0.75
N ALA A 32 -27.74 25.81 -0.53
CA ALA A 32 -27.63 26.80 -1.60
C ALA A 32 -28.71 27.88 -1.50
N VAL A 33 -29.97 27.51 -1.28
CA VAL A 33 -31.07 28.47 -1.09
C VAL A 33 -30.83 29.34 0.15
N LEU A 34 -30.39 28.76 1.27
CA LEU A 34 -30.05 29.51 2.48
C LEU A 34 -28.88 30.47 2.24
N ALA A 35 -27.84 30.06 1.52
CA ALA A 35 -26.70 30.91 1.18
C ALA A 35 -27.09 32.08 0.25
N ILE A 36 -27.96 31.84 -0.73
CA ILE A 36 -28.52 32.90 -1.60
C ILE A 36 -29.32 33.88 -0.76
N GLY A 37 -30.21 33.40 0.12
CA GLY A 37 -30.99 34.24 1.03
C GLY A 37 -30.12 35.08 1.96
N LEU A 38 -29.09 34.48 2.55
CA LEU A 38 -28.11 35.18 3.40
C LEU A 38 -27.35 36.25 2.61
N THR A 39 -26.97 35.96 1.35
CA THR A 39 -26.27 36.93 0.51
C THR A 39 -27.13 38.15 0.20
N VAL A 40 -28.40 37.93 -0.17
CA VAL A 40 -29.35 39.03 -0.39
C VAL A 40 -29.53 39.85 0.89
N LEU A 41 -29.65 39.21 2.05
CA LEU A 41 -29.78 39.88 3.34
C LEU A 41 -28.54 40.71 3.69
N CYS A 42 -27.35 40.15 3.53
CA CYS A 42 -26.07 40.83 3.77
C CYS A 42 -25.86 42.01 2.83
N ALA A 43 -26.17 41.86 1.55
CA ALA A 43 -26.09 42.95 0.57
C ALA A 43 -27.09 44.07 0.92
N TYR A 44 -28.34 43.73 1.24
CA TYR A 44 -29.35 44.69 1.65
C TYR A 44 -28.93 45.45 2.93
N ALA A 45 -28.49 44.74 3.96
CA ALA A 45 -28.00 45.34 5.20
C ALA A 45 -26.78 46.22 4.98
N GLY A 46 -25.85 45.82 4.11
CA GLY A 46 -24.69 46.61 3.73
C GLY A 46 -25.07 47.91 3.02
N ILE A 47 -26.03 47.86 2.08
CA ILE A 47 -26.56 49.05 1.40
C ILE A 47 -27.25 49.98 2.40
N GLN A 48 -28.11 49.45 3.29
CA GLN A 48 -28.79 50.26 4.31
C GLN A 48 -27.82 50.93 5.28
N LEU A 49 -26.75 50.24 5.67
CA LEU A 49 -25.69 50.81 6.52
C LEU A 49 -25.00 52.02 5.84
N ILE A 50 -24.76 51.92 4.54
CA ILE A 50 -24.14 53.00 3.75
C ILE A 50 -25.08 54.19 3.61
N ILE A 51 -26.37 53.94 3.36
CA ILE A 51 -27.39 55.00 3.23
C ILE A 51 -27.57 55.73 4.56
N ALA A 52 -27.64 55.01 5.68
CA ALA A 52 -27.89 55.60 7.00
C ALA A 52 -26.76 56.53 7.45
N MET A 53 -25.50 56.20 7.11
CA MET A 53 -24.33 57.01 7.45
C MET A 53 -23.27 56.88 6.35
N PRO A 54 -23.17 57.81 5.36
CA PRO A 54 -22.24 57.68 4.24
C PRO A 54 -20.83 58.17 4.60
N LYS A 55 -20.11 57.39 5.42
CA LYS A 55 -18.70 57.61 5.79
C LYS A 55 -17.83 56.53 5.17
N LEU A 56 -16.53 56.79 5.01
CA LEU A 56 -15.60 55.82 4.43
C LEU A 56 -15.58 54.48 5.21
N VAL A 57 -15.70 54.54 6.54
CA VAL A 57 -15.75 53.36 7.41
C VAL A 57 -17.01 52.52 7.19
N THR A 58 -18.19 53.14 7.03
CA THR A 58 -19.46 52.42 6.82
C THR A 58 -19.59 51.91 5.38
N ILE A 59 -18.95 52.57 4.41
CA ILE A 59 -18.75 52.02 3.06
C ILE A 59 -17.89 50.75 3.13
N ALA A 60 -16.75 50.79 3.83
CA ALA A 60 -15.90 49.61 4.02
C ALA A 60 -16.65 48.47 4.76
N LEU A 61 -17.38 48.77 5.83
CA LEU A 61 -18.17 47.76 6.55
C LEU A 61 -19.34 47.20 5.72
N GLY A 62 -20.01 48.04 4.91
CA GLY A 62 -21.08 47.61 4.02
C GLY A 62 -20.58 46.69 2.90
N ILE A 63 -19.43 47.00 2.30
CA ILE A 63 -18.73 46.15 1.34
C ILE A 63 -18.27 44.84 2.00
N GLY A 64 -17.70 44.94 3.21
CA GLY A 64 -17.31 43.77 4.00
C GLY A 64 -18.48 42.83 4.26
N LEU A 65 -19.64 43.37 4.65
CA LEU A 65 -20.85 42.59 4.90
C LEU A 65 -21.39 41.94 3.61
N ALA A 66 -21.43 42.67 2.49
CA ALA A 66 -21.83 42.09 1.20
C ALA A 66 -20.86 40.98 0.75
N SER A 67 -19.56 41.16 0.98
CA SER A 67 -18.54 40.17 0.64
C SER A 67 -18.70 38.86 1.40
N LEU A 68 -19.22 38.89 2.63
CA LEU A 68 -19.50 37.69 3.42
C LEU A 68 -20.45 36.74 2.68
N GLY A 69 -21.56 37.25 2.17
CA GLY A 69 -22.52 36.44 1.40
C GLY A 69 -21.93 35.96 0.08
N PHE A 70 -21.24 36.86 -0.63
CA PHE A 70 -20.59 36.53 -1.89
C PHE A 70 -19.56 35.38 -1.75
N LEU A 71 -18.71 35.41 -0.72
CA LEU A 71 -17.73 34.35 -0.45
C LEU A 71 -18.40 33.00 -0.24
N ILE A 72 -19.53 32.95 0.48
CA ILE A 72 -20.28 31.71 0.70
C ILE A 72 -20.87 31.19 -0.62
N LEU A 73 -21.41 32.06 -1.47
CA LEU A 73 -21.90 31.66 -2.80
C LEU A 73 -20.78 31.16 -3.70
N VAL A 74 -19.64 31.84 -3.72
CA VAL A 74 -18.47 31.40 -4.50
C VAL A 74 -18.05 30.02 -4.04
N PHE A 75 -17.97 29.76 -2.73
CA PHE A 75 -17.64 28.44 -2.21
C PHE A 75 -18.59 27.36 -2.73
N LEU A 76 -19.91 27.61 -2.70
CA LEU A 76 -20.90 26.67 -3.19
C LEU A 76 -20.89 26.53 -4.72
N PHE A 77 -20.64 27.56 -5.51
CA PHE A 77 -20.83 27.48 -6.97
C PHE A 77 -19.54 27.37 -7.78
N LYS A 78 -18.36 27.53 -7.19
CA LYS A 78 -17.06 27.50 -7.89
C LYS A 78 -16.85 26.25 -8.75
N PHE A 79 -17.35 25.10 -8.30
CA PHE A 79 -17.08 23.82 -8.95
C PHE A 79 -17.84 23.65 -10.28
N LEU A 80 -18.93 24.40 -10.49
CA LEU A 80 -19.69 24.39 -11.76
C LEU A 80 -18.84 24.85 -12.95
N PHE A 81 -17.81 25.66 -12.68
CA PHE A 81 -16.97 26.29 -13.70
C PHE A 81 -15.60 25.63 -13.84
N LYS A 82 -15.29 24.59 -13.04
CA LYS A 82 -14.00 23.91 -13.09
C LYS A 82 -14.01 22.81 -14.14
N SER A 83 -13.09 22.89 -15.11
CA SER A 83 -12.82 21.80 -16.04
C SER A 83 -11.78 20.87 -15.43
N GLY A 84 -12.13 19.60 -15.21
CA GLY A 84 -11.15 18.55 -14.89
C GLY A 84 -10.28 18.28 -16.11
N LYS A 85 -9.00 18.63 -16.05
CA LYS A 85 -8.01 18.16 -17.03
C LYS A 85 -7.25 17.01 -16.37
N THR A 86 -7.43 15.80 -16.89
CA THR A 86 -6.58 14.68 -16.54
C THR A 86 -5.23 14.89 -17.21
N ASP A 87 -4.15 14.82 -16.44
CA ASP A 87 -2.81 14.79 -17.04
C ASP A 87 -2.60 13.44 -17.73
N LEU A 88 -2.22 13.48 -19.00
CA LEU A 88 -1.99 12.31 -19.86
C LEU A 88 -0.54 12.29 -20.39
N SER A 89 0.34 13.12 -19.82
CA SER A 89 1.75 13.28 -20.21
C SER A 89 2.54 11.95 -20.22
N HIS A 90 2.28 11.12 -19.21
CA HIS A 90 2.88 9.80 -19.01
C HIS A 90 2.28 8.71 -19.93
N MET A 91 1.16 8.99 -20.62
CA MET A 91 0.50 8.05 -21.53
C MET A 91 0.83 8.32 -23.00
N LYS A 92 0.67 7.30 -23.84
CA LYS A 92 0.74 7.40 -25.30
C LYS A 92 -0.57 6.92 -25.92
N GLU A 93 -1.22 7.77 -26.70
CA GLU A 93 -2.36 7.37 -27.53
C GLU A 93 -1.87 6.50 -28.70
N ILE A 94 -2.56 5.38 -28.94
CA ILE A 94 -2.32 4.45 -30.06
C ILE A 94 -3.57 4.30 -30.91
N THR A 95 -3.37 3.92 -32.17
CA THR A 95 -4.42 3.71 -33.18
C THR A 95 -4.42 2.28 -33.71
N LYS A 96 -5.47 1.91 -34.46
CA LYS A 96 -5.58 0.59 -35.10
C LYS A 96 -4.47 0.39 -36.13
N GLU A 97 -4.04 1.46 -36.78
CA GLU A 97 -2.92 1.46 -37.72
C GLU A 97 -1.60 1.18 -37.01
N ASP A 98 -1.44 1.63 -35.76
CA ASP A 98 -0.26 1.35 -34.94
C ASP A 98 -0.24 -0.13 -34.53
N GLU A 99 -1.30 -0.60 -33.85
CA GLU A 99 -1.38 -1.93 -33.22
C GLU A 99 -2.65 -2.73 -33.61
N PRO A 100 -2.71 -3.33 -34.82
CA PRO A 100 -3.93 -3.91 -35.36
C PRO A 100 -4.38 -5.18 -34.64
N GLU A 101 -3.47 -6.02 -34.15
CA GLU A 101 -3.81 -7.25 -33.41
C GLU A 101 -4.44 -6.92 -32.05
N LEU A 102 -3.88 -5.96 -31.31
CA LEU A 102 -4.46 -5.45 -30.07
C LEU A 102 -5.86 -4.87 -30.29
N PHE A 103 -6.03 -4.03 -31.32
CA PHE A 103 -7.33 -3.46 -31.66
C PHE A 103 -8.34 -4.54 -32.10
N GLY A 104 -7.88 -5.58 -32.80
CA GLY A 104 -8.71 -6.73 -33.15
C GLY A 104 -9.23 -7.48 -31.92
N LEU A 105 -8.37 -7.69 -30.91
CA LEU A 105 -8.79 -8.26 -29.63
C LEU A 105 -9.83 -7.39 -28.91
N VAL A 106 -9.64 -6.07 -28.90
CA VAL A 106 -10.61 -5.12 -28.31
C VAL A 106 -11.94 -5.17 -29.06
N GLU A 107 -11.92 -5.20 -30.40
CA GLU A 107 -13.14 -5.33 -31.23
C GLU A 107 -13.91 -6.62 -30.92
N GLU A 108 -13.20 -7.73 -30.75
CA GLU A 108 -13.78 -9.03 -30.36
C GLU A 108 -14.46 -8.94 -28.99
N ILE A 109 -13.76 -8.41 -27.97
CA ILE A 109 -14.30 -8.28 -26.61
C ILE A 109 -15.54 -7.39 -26.60
N VAL A 110 -15.48 -6.24 -27.28
CA VAL A 110 -16.60 -5.28 -27.36
C VAL A 110 -17.84 -5.95 -27.98
N ALA A 111 -17.65 -6.78 -29.01
CA ALA A 111 -18.72 -7.54 -29.65
C ALA A 111 -19.30 -8.64 -28.74
N GLU A 112 -18.46 -9.38 -28.01
CA GLU A 112 -18.89 -10.44 -27.10
C GLU A 112 -19.61 -9.91 -25.87
N VAL A 113 -19.08 -8.85 -25.27
CA VAL A 113 -19.62 -8.16 -24.09
C VAL A 113 -20.87 -7.33 -24.43
N GLY A 114 -20.98 -6.84 -25.68
CA GLY A 114 -22.12 -6.03 -26.13
C GLY A 114 -22.06 -4.59 -25.62
N THR A 115 -20.89 -3.95 -25.74
CA THR A 115 -20.65 -2.55 -25.36
C THR A 115 -20.19 -1.71 -26.57
N ASP A 116 -19.94 -0.43 -26.37
CA ASP A 116 -19.37 0.46 -27.40
C ASP A 116 -17.84 0.41 -27.39
N PHE A 117 -17.22 0.58 -28.57
CA PHE A 117 -15.78 0.72 -28.71
C PHE A 117 -15.27 2.00 -28.00
N PRO A 118 -14.11 1.96 -27.31
CA PRO A 118 -13.57 3.14 -26.62
C PRO A 118 -13.26 4.28 -27.60
N LYS A 119 -13.38 5.53 -27.11
CA LYS A 119 -13.09 6.73 -27.92
C LYS A 119 -11.63 6.80 -28.34
N LYS A 120 -10.73 6.45 -27.42
CA LYS A 120 -9.27 6.48 -27.56
C LYS A 120 -8.69 5.33 -26.76
N VAL A 121 -7.57 4.79 -27.22
CA VAL A 121 -6.79 3.76 -26.51
C VAL A 121 -5.44 4.37 -26.16
N PHE A 122 -5.06 4.26 -24.89
CA PHE A 122 -3.82 4.77 -24.34
C PHE A 122 -2.99 3.62 -23.77
N ILE A 123 -1.68 3.73 -23.90
CA ILE A 123 -0.71 2.86 -23.25
C ILE A 123 0.16 3.65 -22.27
N SER A 124 0.57 3.03 -21.17
CA SER A 124 1.53 3.60 -20.21
C SER A 124 2.45 2.51 -19.66
N GLY A 125 3.40 2.87 -18.79
CA GLY A 125 4.29 1.89 -18.13
C GLY A 125 3.66 1.11 -16.98
N GLU A 126 2.43 1.44 -16.56
CA GLU A 126 1.81 0.90 -15.35
C GLU A 126 1.47 -0.60 -15.44
N ILE A 127 1.21 -1.21 -14.28
CA ILE A 127 0.60 -2.55 -14.18
C ILE A 127 -0.89 -2.38 -13.90
N ASN A 128 -1.59 -1.85 -14.89
CA ASN A 128 -3.03 -1.64 -14.77
C ASN A 128 -3.69 -1.67 -16.14
N ALA A 129 -4.96 -2.02 -16.18
CA ALA A 129 -5.83 -1.74 -17.31
C ALA A 129 -7.08 -1.09 -16.75
N SER A 130 -7.51 0.00 -17.37
CA SER A 130 -8.68 0.72 -16.88
C SER A 130 -9.40 1.40 -18.02
N VAL A 131 -10.66 1.72 -17.78
CA VAL A 131 -11.41 2.58 -18.69
C VAL A 131 -11.82 3.83 -17.94
N PHE A 132 -11.42 4.98 -18.46
CA PHE A 132 -11.55 6.27 -17.79
C PHE A 132 -12.23 7.31 -18.69
N TYR A 133 -12.65 8.41 -18.10
CA TYR A 133 -13.18 9.57 -18.81
C TYR A 133 -12.90 10.83 -18.02
N ASN A 134 -12.88 11.97 -18.71
CA ASN A 134 -12.70 13.25 -18.04
C ASN A 134 -13.98 13.62 -17.31
N SER A 135 -13.92 13.65 -15.98
CA SER A 135 -15.04 14.06 -15.13
C SER A 135 -15.06 15.58 -14.99
N ASN A 136 -16.17 16.21 -15.35
CA ASN A 136 -16.47 17.60 -15.03
C ASN A 136 -17.89 17.67 -14.44
N PHE A 137 -18.30 18.79 -13.87
CA PHE A 137 -19.65 18.88 -13.27
C PHE A 137 -20.77 18.43 -14.24
N TRP A 138 -20.64 18.77 -15.52
CA TRP A 138 -21.63 18.46 -16.56
C TRP A 138 -21.71 16.97 -16.93
N SER A 139 -20.69 16.17 -16.60
CA SER A 139 -20.73 14.71 -16.80
C SER A 139 -21.78 14.01 -15.93
N MET A 140 -22.33 14.68 -14.91
CA MET A 140 -23.49 14.18 -14.15
C MET A 140 -24.79 14.19 -14.96
N PHE A 141 -24.87 15.02 -16.01
CA PHE A 141 -26.10 15.22 -16.80
C PHE A 141 -25.98 14.75 -18.25
N LEU A 142 -24.76 14.61 -18.77
CA LEU A 142 -24.49 14.24 -20.16
C LEU A 142 -23.68 12.95 -20.25
N PRO A 143 -23.99 12.02 -21.17
CA PRO A 143 -23.20 10.82 -21.38
C PRO A 143 -21.80 11.18 -21.90
N VAL A 144 -20.76 10.64 -21.27
CA VAL A 144 -19.36 10.86 -21.65
C VAL A 144 -18.82 9.61 -22.34
N ARG A 145 -18.19 9.77 -23.51
CA ARG A 145 -17.44 8.69 -24.15
C ARG A 145 -16.17 8.40 -23.36
N LYS A 146 -15.82 7.12 -23.29
CA LYS A 146 -14.79 6.61 -22.39
C LYS A 146 -13.54 6.21 -23.19
N ASN A 147 -12.38 6.31 -22.55
CA ASN A 147 -11.10 5.93 -23.12
C ASN A 147 -10.62 4.65 -22.45
N LEU A 148 -9.90 3.80 -23.18
CA LEU A 148 -9.24 2.63 -22.64
C LEU A 148 -7.78 2.96 -22.34
N HIS A 149 -7.28 2.49 -21.21
CA HIS A 149 -5.90 2.53 -20.80
C HIS A 149 -5.40 1.10 -20.61
N ILE A 150 -4.24 0.78 -21.19
CA ILE A 150 -3.58 -0.52 -21.08
C ILE A 150 -2.13 -0.28 -20.68
N GLY A 151 -1.77 -0.69 -19.47
CA GLY A 151 -0.41 -0.62 -18.97
C GLY A 151 0.47 -1.72 -19.55
N MET A 152 1.65 -1.35 -20.07
CA MET A 152 2.61 -2.31 -20.60
C MET A 152 3.25 -3.17 -19.51
N GLY A 153 3.28 -2.71 -18.26
CA GLY A 153 3.73 -3.52 -17.12
C GLY A 153 2.77 -4.69 -16.86
N LEU A 154 1.48 -4.50 -17.13
CA LEU A 154 0.47 -5.57 -17.09
C LEU A 154 0.62 -6.51 -18.29
N VAL A 155 0.65 -5.97 -19.51
CA VAL A 155 0.80 -6.76 -20.76
C VAL A 155 2.03 -7.68 -20.68
N ASN A 156 3.12 -7.18 -20.09
CA ASN A 156 4.37 -7.90 -19.98
C ASN A 156 4.34 -9.08 -18.98
N THR A 157 3.28 -9.22 -18.17
CA THR A 157 3.19 -10.23 -17.10
C THR A 157 1.99 -11.18 -17.25
N VAL A 158 1.27 -11.08 -18.38
CA VAL A 158 0.07 -11.89 -18.66
C VAL A 158 0.09 -12.51 -20.05
N THR A 159 -0.64 -13.61 -20.20
CA THR A 159 -0.95 -14.23 -21.50
C THR A 159 -2.03 -13.45 -22.25
N VAL A 160 -2.18 -13.71 -23.54
CA VAL A 160 -3.25 -13.10 -24.36
C VAL A 160 -4.65 -13.38 -23.78
N HIS A 161 -4.92 -14.60 -23.27
CA HIS A 161 -6.22 -14.90 -22.66
C HIS A 161 -6.45 -14.21 -21.31
N GLU A 162 -5.41 -14.11 -20.49
CA GLU A 162 -5.49 -13.36 -19.24
C GLU A 162 -5.74 -11.88 -19.53
N LEU A 163 -5.06 -11.29 -20.53
CA LEU A 163 -5.36 -9.92 -20.98
C LEU A 163 -6.78 -9.79 -21.52
N LYS A 164 -7.27 -10.77 -22.31
CA LYS A 164 -8.66 -10.79 -22.79
C LYS A 164 -9.65 -10.80 -21.62
N ALA A 165 -9.38 -11.58 -20.57
CA ALA A 165 -10.22 -11.65 -19.37
C ALA A 165 -10.22 -10.33 -18.58
N ILE A 166 -9.04 -9.74 -18.36
CA ILE A 166 -8.89 -8.43 -17.71
C ILE A 166 -9.65 -7.37 -18.50
N LEU A 167 -9.44 -7.29 -19.81
CA LEU A 167 -10.13 -6.31 -20.65
C LEU A 167 -11.64 -6.59 -20.70
N ALA A 168 -12.08 -7.85 -20.74
CA ALA A 168 -13.51 -8.19 -20.67
C ALA A 168 -14.13 -7.79 -19.32
N HIS A 169 -13.38 -7.89 -18.22
CA HIS A 169 -13.78 -7.38 -16.90
C HIS A 169 -13.93 -5.85 -16.95
N GLU A 170 -12.92 -5.14 -17.44
CA GLU A 170 -13.00 -3.70 -17.64
C GLU A 170 -14.22 -3.35 -18.49
N PHE A 171 -14.37 -3.95 -19.68
CA PHE A 171 -15.53 -3.82 -20.57
C PHE A 171 -16.87 -4.17 -19.88
N GLY A 172 -16.84 -5.06 -18.90
CA GLY A 172 -17.97 -5.45 -18.07
C GLY A 172 -18.57 -4.28 -17.28
N HIS A 173 -17.73 -3.38 -16.77
CA HIS A 173 -18.18 -2.13 -16.13
C HIS A 173 -18.95 -1.19 -17.07
N PHE A 174 -18.82 -1.39 -18.39
CA PHE A 174 -19.46 -0.58 -19.44
C PHE A 174 -20.74 -1.20 -19.99
N SER A 175 -20.82 -2.52 -19.93
CA SER A 175 -21.89 -3.28 -20.57
C SER A 175 -23.19 -3.25 -19.76
N GLN A 176 -24.32 -3.38 -20.46
CA GLN A 176 -25.68 -3.48 -19.91
C GLN A 176 -26.32 -2.21 -19.31
N LYS A 177 -27.66 -2.17 -19.32
CA LYS A 177 -28.46 -1.07 -18.75
C LYS A 177 -28.29 -0.94 -17.22
N SER A 178 -27.93 -2.02 -16.56
CA SER A 178 -27.73 -2.13 -15.11
C SER A 178 -26.47 -1.46 -14.59
N MET A 179 -25.33 -1.63 -15.30
CA MET A 179 -24.05 -1.02 -14.92
C MET A 179 -24.04 0.51 -15.10
N LYS A 180 -24.94 1.07 -15.93
CA LYS A 180 -25.11 2.53 -16.09
C LYS A 180 -25.39 3.23 -14.77
N VAL A 181 -26.14 2.60 -13.86
CA VAL A 181 -26.40 3.13 -12.52
C VAL A 181 -25.10 3.18 -11.71
N GLY A 182 -24.29 2.13 -11.75
CA GLY A 182 -22.99 2.09 -11.07
C GLY A 182 -22.03 3.19 -11.57
N SER A 183 -21.84 3.28 -12.88
CA SER A 183 -21.04 4.35 -13.50
C SER A 183 -21.54 5.75 -13.14
N TYR A 184 -22.86 5.95 -13.09
CA TYR A 184 -23.44 7.23 -12.66
C TYR A 184 -23.14 7.53 -11.19
N VAL A 185 -23.37 6.57 -10.28
CA VAL A 185 -23.06 6.74 -8.85
C VAL A 185 -21.59 7.05 -8.64
N TYR A 186 -20.68 6.35 -9.33
CA TYR A 186 -19.23 6.62 -9.30
C TYR A 186 -18.93 8.07 -9.71
N ASN A 187 -19.46 8.52 -10.84
CA ASN A 187 -19.27 9.89 -11.34
C ASN A 187 -19.77 10.92 -10.32
N VAL A 188 -20.98 10.76 -9.80
CA VAL A 188 -21.54 11.66 -8.80
C VAL A 188 -20.69 11.66 -7.52
N ASN A 189 -20.20 10.50 -7.07
CA ASN A 189 -19.33 10.40 -5.90
C ASN A 189 -18.03 11.19 -6.11
N GLN A 190 -17.39 11.07 -7.27
CA GLN A 190 -16.18 11.83 -7.63
C GLN A 190 -16.42 13.34 -7.72
N VAL A 191 -17.55 13.77 -8.32
CA VAL A 191 -17.89 15.19 -8.39
C VAL A 191 -18.15 15.77 -7.00
N ILE A 192 -18.84 15.04 -6.11
CA ILE A 192 -19.05 15.46 -4.71
C ILE A 192 -17.71 15.55 -3.97
N TYR A 193 -16.81 14.58 -4.15
CA TYR A 193 -15.48 14.61 -3.54
C TYR A 193 -14.71 15.86 -3.97
N ASN A 194 -14.56 16.07 -5.29
CA ASN A 194 -13.86 17.24 -5.82
C ASN A 194 -14.48 18.55 -5.31
N MET A 195 -15.81 18.65 -5.27
CA MET A 195 -16.50 19.81 -4.72
C MET A 195 -16.10 20.14 -3.26
N LEU A 196 -15.85 19.12 -2.44
CA LEU A 196 -15.57 19.31 -1.00
C LEU A 196 -14.10 19.57 -0.68
N TYR A 197 -13.19 18.96 -1.43
CA TYR A 197 -11.77 18.94 -1.10
C TYR A 197 -10.93 19.87 -1.99
N ASP A 198 -11.39 20.21 -3.18
CA ASP A 198 -10.67 21.09 -4.11
C ASP A 198 -10.94 22.58 -3.81
N ASN A 199 -10.16 23.13 -2.87
CA ASN A 199 -10.38 24.47 -2.31
C ASN A 199 -9.39 25.56 -2.72
N GLU A 200 -8.36 25.22 -3.50
CA GLU A 200 -7.24 26.12 -3.80
C GLU A 200 -7.67 27.49 -4.36
N SER A 201 -8.58 27.51 -5.35
CA SER A 201 -9.03 28.77 -5.96
C SER A 201 -9.87 29.62 -5.00
N PHE A 202 -10.59 29.00 -4.07
CA PHE A 202 -11.36 29.69 -3.05
C PHE A 202 -10.43 30.26 -1.97
N ASP A 203 -9.44 29.47 -1.53
CA ASP A 203 -8.49 29.89 -0.50
C ASP A 203 -7.65 31.08 -0.99
N LYS A 204 -7.22 31.08 -2.27
CA LYS A 204 -6.57 32.22 -2.93
C LYS A 204 -7.47 33.47 -2.98
N LEU A 205 -8.77 33.30 -3.25
CA LEU A 205 -9.71 34.42 -3.27
C LEU A 205 -9.91 35.01 -1.87
N VAL A 206 -10.06 34.15 -0.86
CA VAL A 206 -10.23 34.53 0.54
C VAL A 206 -9.00 35.28 1.07
N SER A 207 -7.79 34.78 0.77
CA SER A 207 -6.53 35.41 1.22
C SER A 207 -6.32 36.78 0.58
N ASN A 208 -6.53 36.89 -0.74
CA ASN A 208 -6.43 38.16 -1.47
C ASN A 208 -7.45 39.19 -0.96
N TRP A 209 -8.68 38.75 -0.64
CA TRP A 209 -9.72 39.63 -0.14
C TRP A 209 -9.45 40.13 1.29
N ALA A 210 -8.93 39.25 2.16
CA ALA A 210 -8.51 39.63 3.52
C ALA A 210 -7.33 40.63 3.51
N ALA A 211 -6.39 40.48 2.58
CA ALA A 211 -5.24 41.36 2.45
C ALA A 211 -5.59 42.76 1.93
N ALA A 212 -6.75 42.94 1.30
CA ALA A 212 -7.16 44.22 0.71
C ALA A 212 -7.44 45.32 1.77
N SER A 213 -7.95 44.97 2.95
CA SER A 213 -8.15 45.91 4.06
C SER A 213 -8.41 45.20 5.39
N GLY A 214 -7.87 45.73 6.50
CA GLY A 214 -8.11 45.21 7.84
C GLY A 214 -9.59 45.21 8.28
N TYR A 215 -10.44 46.05 7.65
CA TYR A 215 -11.89 46.06 7.90
C TYR A 215 -12.60 44.82 7.33
N PHE A 216 -12.02 44.11 6.36
CA PHE A 216 -12.62 42.94 5.73
C PHE A 216 -12.31 41.63 6.46
N SER A 217 -11.23 41.59 7.24
CA SER A 217 -10.77 40.38 7.94
C SER A 217 -11.84 39.77 8.85
N ILE A 218 -12.63 40.58 9.55
CA ILE A 218 -13.70 40.08 10.43
C ILE A 218 -14.81 39.37 9.64
N PHE A 219 -15.21 39.90 8.49
CA PHE A 219 -16.24 39.31 7.64
C PHE A 219 -15.74 38.04 6.96
N VAL A 220 -14.46 38.03 6.55
CA VAL A 220 -13.79 36.85 6.01
C VAL A 220 -13.75 35.72 7.04
N ILE A 221 -13.36 36.00 8.29
CA ILE A 221 -13.33 35.00 9.37
C ILE A 221 -14.72 34.37 9.56
N ILE A 222 -15.77 35.20 9.59
CA ILE A 222 -17.16 34.71 9.74
C ILE A 222 -17.57 33.87 8.52
N ALA A 223 -17.28 34.33 7.30
CA ALA A 223 -17.58 33.59 6.07
C ALA A 223 -16.88 32.22 6.06
N VAL A 224 -15.60 32.17 6.44
CA VAL A 224 -14.83 30.92 6.54
C VAL A 224 -15.44 29.98 7.58
N LYS A 225 -15.89 30.49 8.75
CA LYS A 225 -16.56 29.65 9.76
C LYS A 225 -17.88 29.07 9.26
N ILE A 226 -18.67 29.85 8.51
CA ILE A 226 -19.91 29.35 7.89
C ILE A 226 -19.57 28.29 6.83
N VAL A 227 -18.59 28.54 5.97
CA VAL A 227 -18.11 27.58 4.96
C VAL A 227 -17.62 26.29 5.62
N GLN A 228 -16.85 26.37 6.71
CA GLN A 228 -16.42 25.20 7.50
C GLN A 228 -17.62 24.41 8.05
N GLY A 229 -18.68 25.09 8.50
CA GLY A 229 -19.93 24.46 8.91
C GLY A 229 -20.63 23.74 7.76
N ILE A 230 -20.77 24.39 6.60
CA ILE A 230 -21.32 23.80 5.37
C ILE A 230 -20.50 22.57 4.96
N GLN A 231 -19.17 22.70 4.91
CA GLN A 231 -18.25 21.60 4.59
C GLN A 231 -18.41 20.45 5.56
N TRP A 232 -18.54 20.70 6.87
CA TRP A 232 -18.75 19.66 7.86
C TRP A 232 -20.03 18.86 7.60
N ILE A 233 -21.16 19.53 7.33
CA ILE A 233 -22.43 18.87 6.98
C ILE A 233 -22.25 18.04 5.70
N LEU A 234 -21.72 18.64 4.64
CA LEU A 234 -21.57 17.97 3.35
C LEU A 234 -20.59 16.79 3.43
N ARG A 235 -19.50 16.88 4.22
CA ARG A 235 -18.58 15.76 4.47
C ARG A 235 -19.27 14.59 5.18
N LYS A 236 -20.16 14.86 6.13
CA LYS A 236 -20.95 13.80 6.78
C LYS A 236 -21.88 13.09 5.80
N LEU A 237 -22.53 13.85 4.92
CA LEU A 237 -23.37 13.27 3.87
C LEU A 237 -22.54 12.53 2.82
N TYR A 238 -21.39 13.08 2.43
CA TYR A 238 -20.45 12.42 1.53
C TYR A 238 -20.01 11.06 2.08
N ASN A 239 -19.73 10.93 3.38
CA ASN A 239 -19.42 9.62 3.96
C ASN A 239 -20.55 8.59 3.75
N VAL A 240 -21.82 9.01 3.82
CA VAL A 240 -22.96 8.12 3.55
C VAL A 240 -23.03 7.75 2.07
N VAL A 241 -22.81 8.71 1.18
CA VAL A 241 -22.74 8.48 -0.27
C VAL A 241 -21.61 7.53 -0.60
N ASN A 242 -20.41 7.79 -0.08
CA ASN A 242 -19.20 7.01 -0.34
C ASN A 242 -19.33 5.57 0.18
N ILE A 243 -19.81 5.35 1.41
CA ILE A 243 -20.03 3.98 1.92
C ILE A 243 -21.04 3.22 1.06
N SER A 244 -22.12 3.89 0.63
CA SER A 244 -23.14 3.27 -0.21
C SER A 244 -22.59 2.97 -1.62
N TYR A 245 -21.75 3.85 -2.16
CA TYR A 245 -21.01 3.65 -3.39
C TYR A 245 -20.03 2.47 -3.27
N MET A 246 -19.20 2.40 -2.22
CA MET A 246 -18.26 1.29 -2.02
C MET A 246 -18.98 -0.06 -1.94
N ALA A 247 -20.15 -0.11 -1.29
CA ALA A 247 -20.98 -1.31 -1.28
C ALA A 247 -21.54 -1.69 -2.66
N LEU A 248 -21.91 -0.72 -3.48
CA LEU A 248 -22.31 -0.96 -4.86
C LEU A 248 -21.11 -1.40 -5.72
N SER A 249 -19.95 -0.75 -5.55
CA SER A 249 -18.71 -1.03 -6.28
C SER A 249 -18.31 -2.50 -6.15
N ARG A 250 -18.34 -3.06 -4.94
CA ARG A 250 -18.06 -4.51 -4.74
C ARG A 250 -19.00 -5.44 -5.51
N GLU A 251 -20.28 -5.10 -5.60
CA GLU A 251 -21.23 -5.87 -6.42
C GLU A 251 -20.99 -5.64 -7.93
N MET A 252 -20.44 -4.48 -8.32
CA MET A 252 -20.02 -4.22 -9.69
C MET A 252 -18.82 -5.09 -10.09
N GLU A 253 -17.87 -5.33 -9.18
CA GLU A 253 -16.73 -6.22 -9.41
C GLU A 253 -17.19 -7.65 -9.70
N PHE A 254 -18.04 -8.23 -8.84
CA PHE A 254 -18.56 -9.60 -9.06
C PHE A 254 -19.32 -9.73 -10.38
N HIS A 255 -20.06 -8.69 -10.76
CA HIS A 255 -20.79 -8.68 -12.03
C HIS A 255 -19.85 -8.55 -13.24
N ALA A 256 -18.80 -7.72 -13.14
CA ALA A 256 -17.78 -7.60 -14.17
C ALA A 256 -16.96 -8.90 -14.31
N ASP A 257 -16.66 -9.57 -13.20
CA ASP A 257 -16.05 -10.90 -13.18
C ASP A 257 -16.93 -11.94 -13.86
N GLU A 258 -18.24 -11.95 -13.58
CA GLU A 258 -19.18 -12.85 -14.25
C GLU A 258 -19.19 -12.62 -15.77
N ILE A 259 -19.14 -11.36 -16.22
CA ILE A 259 -19.03 -11.03 -17.66
C ILE A 259 -17.73 -11.58 -18.23
N ALA A 260 -16.59 -11.28 -17.61
CA ALA A 260 -15.28 -11.78 -18.05
C ALA A 260 -15.25 -13.32 -18.10
N GLY A 261 -15.75 -13.98 -17.05
CA GLY A 261 -15.83 -15.43 -16.96
C GLY A 261 -16.68 -16.05 -18.05
N ASN A 262 -17.80 -15.44 -18.43
CA ASN A 262 -18.61 -15.92 -19.55
C ASN A 262 -17.98 -15.64 -20.93
N VAL A 263 -17.00 -14.74 -21.02
CA VAL A 263 -16.23 -14.46 -22.25
C VAL A 263 -15.03 -15.40 -22.40
N THR A 264 -14.26 -15.60 -21.34
CA THR A 264 -12.97 -16.33 -21.39
C THR A 264 -12.94 -17.64 -20.61
N GLY A 265 -14.00 -17.97 -19.86
CA GLY A 265 -13.90 -18.88 -18.72
C GLY A 265 -13.29 -18.17 -17.51
N TYR A 266 -13.39 -18.77 -16.32
CA TYR A 266 -12.93 -18.12 -15.08
C TYR A 266 -11.42 -18.31 -14.82
N VAL A 267 -10.81 -19.32 -15.44
CA VAL A 267 -9.41 -19.72 -15.22
C VAL A 267 -8.41 -18.60 -15.56
N PRO A 268 -8.49 -17.91 -16.72
CA PRO A 268 -7.59 -16.78 -16.99
C PRO A 268 -7.72 -15.65 -15.96
N MET A 269 -8.95 -15.32 -15.55
CA MET A 269 -9.17 -14.28 -14.54
C MET A 269 -8.58 -14.66 -13.17
N GLN A 270 -8.73 -15.93 -12.77
CA GLN A 270 -8.10 -16.45 -11.54
C GLN A 270 -6.58 -16.27 -11.58
N HIS A 271 -5.93 -16.62 -12.69
CA HIS A 271 -4.47 -16.53 -12.75
C HIS A 271 -3.98 -15.10 -12.72
N SER A 272 -4.63 -14.21 -13.46
CA SER A 272 -4.26 -12.79 -13.47
C SER A 272 -4.45 -12.16 -12.09
N LEU A 273 -5.57 -12.45 -11.40
CA LEU A 273 -5.83 -11.93 -10.05
C LEU A 273 -4.78 -12.42 -9.05
N LEU A 274 -4.41 -13.71 -9.10
CA LEU A 274 -3.44 -14.27 -8.17
C LEU A 274 -2.01 -13.78 -8.44
N ARG A 275 -1.64 -13.57 -9.71
CA ARG A 275 -0.30 -13.11 -10.12
C ARG A 275 -0.10 -11.60 -9.95
N LEU A 276 -1.17 -10.79 -9.99
CA LEU A 276 -1.08 -9.33 -10.06
C LEU A 276 -0.20 -8.73 -8.94
N ASN A 277 -0.35 -9.21 -7.70
CA ASN A 277 0.45 -8.71 -6.57
C ASN A 277 1.95 -8.99 -6.75
N LEU A 278 2.32 -10.15 -7.28
CA LEU A 278 3.72 -10.49 -7.55
C LEU A 278 4.27 -9.65 -8.71
N ALA A 279 3.47 -9.39 -9.74
CA ALA A 279 3.83 -8.51 -10.85
C ALA A 279 4.06 -7.06 -10.37
N ASP A 280 3.18 -6.55 -9.50
CA ASP A 280 3.27 -5.21 -8.90
C ASP A 280 4.50 -5.08 -8.00
N TYR A 281 4.73 -6.06 -7.13
CA TYR A 281 5.93 -6.10 -6.31
C TYR A 281 7.21 -6.11 -7.15
N ALA A 282 7.25 -6.94 -8.20
CA ALA A 282 8.42 -7.01 -9.09
C ALA A 282 8.70 -5.66 -9.77
N TRP A 283 7.67 -4.95 -10.21
CA TRP A 283 7.83 -3.61 -10.77
C TRP A 283 8.35 -2.60 -9.76
N ASN A 284 7.74 -2.55 -8.58
CA ASN A 284 8.18 -1.65 -7.52
C ASN A 284 9.62 -1.95 -7.09
N ALA A 285 10.03 -3.22 -7.03
CA ALA A 285 11.40 -3.60 -6.73
C ALA A 285 12.42 -3.12 -7.79
N VAL A 286 12.06 -3.16 -9.08
CA VAL A 286 12.90 -2.62 -10.16
C VAL A 286 12.97 -1.10 -10.09
N VAL A 287 11.82 -0.42 -9.92
CA VAL A 287 11.78 1.05 -9.76
C VAL A 287 12.62 1.49 -8.56
N GLN A 288 12.47 0.80 -7.43
CA GLN A 288 13.25 1.08 -6.21
C GLN A 288 14.75 0.87 -6.44
N PHE A 289 15.15 -0.16 -7.19
CA PHE A 289 16.57 -0.37 -7.54
C PHE A 289 17.16 0.87 -8.22
N TYR A 290 16.44 1.49 -9.17
CA TYR A 290 16.93 2.70 -9.83
C TYR A 290 16.85 3.94 -8.94
N GLN A 291 15.82 4.06 -8.10
CA GLN A 291 15.71 5.14 -7.11
C GLN A 291 16.87 5.13 -6.10
N ASP A 292 17.24 3.94 -5.61
CA ASP A 292 18.37 3.75 -4.70
C ASP A 292 19.73 4.06 -5.35
N ASN A 293 19.79 4.10 -6.69
CA ASN A 293 21.01 4.26 -7.47
C ASN A 293 21.02 5.54 -8.34
N LEU A 294 20.19 6.53 -8.01
CA LEU A 294 20.12 7.81 -8.75
C LEU A 294 21.46 8.56 -8.80
N ASP A 295 22.32 8.39 -7.80
CA ASP A 295 23.64 9.03 -7.77
C ASP A 295 24.65 8.43 -8.75
N ARG A 296 24.45 7.17 -9.15
CA ARG A 296 25.26 6.50 -10.17
C ARG A 296 24.92 6.98 -11.58
N LYS A 297 23.88 7.80 -11.75
CA LYS A 297 23.41 8.32 -13.04
C LYS A 297 23.16 7.18 -14.04
N ILE A 298 22.50 6.13 -13.58
CA ILE A 298 22.15 4.96 -14.40
C ILE A 298 20.66 4.92 -14.70
N LYS A 299 20.27 4.36 -15.85
CA LYS A 299 18.88 4.10 -16.23
C LYS A 299 18.73 2.76 -16.94
N SER A 300 17.52 2.21 -16.88
CA SER A 300 17.18 1.01 -17.63
C SER A 300 17.07 1.29 -19.13
N PRO A 301 17.62 0.46 -20.02
CA PRO A 301 17.28 0.47 -21.43
C PRO A 301 15.85 -0.01 -21.69
N ASN A 302 15.37 -0.97 -20.88
CA ASN A 302 14.02 -1.53 -20.98
C ASN A 302 13.63 -2.14 -19.62
N ILE A 303 12.87 -1.36 -18.84
CA ILE A 303 12.51 -1.72 -17.46
C ILE A 303 11.59 -2.95 -17.37
N PHE A 304 10.86 -3.25 -18.45
CA PHE A 304 9.93 -4.38 -18.52
C PHE A 304 10.67 -5.73 -18.59
N LYS A 305 11.87 -5.78 -19.19
CA LYS A 305 12.71 -7.00 -19.16
C LYS A 305 13.21 -7.30 -17.75
N GLU A 306 13.50 -6.26 -16.98
CA GLU A 306 13.93 -6.36 -15.58
C GLU A 306 12.76 -6.78 -14.70
N GLN A 307 11.57 -6.20 -14.90
CA GLN A 307 10.33 -6.60 -14.22
C GLN A 307 10.05 -8.10 -14.41
N LEU A 308 10.07 -8.59 -15.64
CA LEU A 308 9.82 -10.01 -15.93
C LEU A 308 10.89 -10.92 -15.31
N PHE A 309 12.15 -10.47 -15.26
CA PHE A 309 13.20 -11.18 -14.56
C PHE A 309 12.93 -11.25 -13.05
N VAL A 310 12.68 -10.11 -12.40
CA VAL A 310 12.45 -10.04 -10.94
C VAL A 310 11.23 -10.89 -10.56
N MET A 311 10.13 -10.79 -11.31
CA MET A 311 8.92 -11.57 -11.06
C MET A 311 9.19 -13.08 -11.07
N ASN A 312 9.92 -13.57 -12.08
CA ASN A 312 10.26 -14.99 -12.19
C ASN A 312 11.33 -15.43 -11.19
N PHE A 313 12.29 -14.55 -10.87
CA PHE A 313 13.29 -14.80 -9.84
C PHE A 313 12.62 -15.00 -8.48
N LEU A 314 11.75 -14.09 -8.06
CA LEU A 314 11.02 -14.18 -6.80
C LEU A 314 10.10 -15.41 -6.74
N ALA A 315 9.40 -15.72 -7.84
CA ALA A 315 8.62 -16.96 -7.93
C ALA A 315 9.50 -18.21 -7.71
N GLY A 316 10.70 -18.24 -8.29
CA GLY A 316 11.66 -19.31 -8.07
C GLY A 316 12.17 -19.40 -6.64
N GLU A 317 12.34 -18.26 -5.96
CA GLU A 317 12.72 -18.21 -4.55
C GLU A 317 11.62 -18.78 -3.63
N ASP A 318 10.36 -18.53 -3.96
CA ASP A 318 9.19 -19.01 -3.21
C ASP A 318 8.73 -20.43 -3.60
N GLY A 319 9.34 -21.04 -4.63
CA GLY A 319 8.98 -22.36 -5.14
C GLY A 319 7.72 -22.38 -6.00
N ILE A 320 7.27 -21.22 -6.48
CA ILE A 320 6.10 -21.08 -7.35
C ILE A 320 6.48 -21.54 -8.76
N PRO A 321 5.75 -22.49 -9.38
CA PRO A 321 6.06 -22.97 -10.71
C PRO A 321 5.88 -21.86 -11.76
N VAL A 322 6.66 -21.92 -12.84
CA VAL A 322 6.55 -21.00 -13.98
C VAL A 322 5.98 -21.77 -15.16
N GLU A 323 4.82 -21.35 -15.65
CA GLU A 323 4.15 -21.92 -16.82
C GLU A 323 4.08 -20.86 -17.92
N ASN A 324 4.48 -21.21 -19.14
CA ASN A 324 4.45 -20.29 -20.30
C ASN A 324 5.20 -18.96 -20.08
N GLY A 325 6.23 -18.97 -19.22
CA GLY A 325 7.05 -17.80 -18.90
C GLY A 325 6.48 -16.91 -17.77
N PHE A 326 5.39 -17.33 -17.12
CA PHE A 326 4.75 -16.58 -16.04
C PHE A 326 4.56 -17.43 -14.77
N PRO A 327 4.71 -16.85 -13.56
CA PRO A 327 4.47 -17.57 -12.31
C PRO A 327 3.02 -18.04 -12.14
N ARG A 328 2.86 -19.24 -11.61
CA ARG A 328 1.58 -19.88 -11.32
C ARG A 328 1.22 -19.77 -9.85
N VAL A 329 0.86 -18.56 -9.44
CA VAL A 329 0.48 -18.27 -8.06
C VAL A 329 -0.85 -18.95 -7.71
N SER A 330 -0.87 -19.69 -6.62
CA SER A 330 -2.06 -20.32 -6.02
C SER A 330 -2.65 -19.47 -4.89
N VAL A 331 -3.84 -19.85 -4.39
CA VAL A 331 -4.43 -19.20 -3.21
C VAL A 331 -3.62 -19.52 -1.96
N GLU A 332 -3.03 -20.72 -1.92
CA GLU A 332 -2.15 -21.18 -0.85
C GLU A 332 -0.87 -20.34 -0.79
N ASP A 333 -0.31 -19.94 -1.93
CA ASP A 333 0.89 -19.08 -1.97
C ASP A 333 0.59 -17.70 -1.38
N GLN A 334 -0.57 -17.10 -1.69
CA GLN A 334 -0.97 -15.81 -1.12
C GLN A 334 -1.23 -15.88 0.39
N ASN A 335 -1.74 -17.02 0.86
CA ASN A 335 -2.14 -17.22 2.25
C ASN A 335 -1.08 -17.95 3.10
N ARG A 336 0.06 -18.34 2.54
CA ARG A 336 1.10 -19.13 3.22
C ARG A 336 1.49 -18.53 4.57
N PHE A 337 1.66 -17.21 4.61
CA PHE A 337 2.08 -16.44 5.78
C PHE A 337 0.95 -15.72 6.51
N ASN A 338 -0.22 -15.57 5.86
CA ASN A 338 -1.39 -14.95 6.49
C ASN A 338 -2.23 -16.00 7.22
N LYS A 339 -2.10 -16.04 8.55
CA LYS A 339 -2.86 -16.95 9.43
C LYS A 339 -3.95 -16.24 10.25
N SER A 340 -4.30 -14.99 9.89
CA SER A 340 -5.30 -14.23 10.65
C SER A 340 -6.66 -14.90 10.55
N ARG A 341 -7.35 -15.02 11.68
CA ARG A 341 -8.73 -15.51 11.75
C ARG A 341 -9.74 -14.36 11.84
N LEU A 342 -9.24 -13.14 11.96
CA LEU A 342 -10.05 -11.93 12.10
C LEU A 342 -10.45 -11.41 10.73
N VAL A 343 -11.75 -11.44 10.45
CA VAL A 343 -12.32 -10.85 9.24
C VAL A 343 -13.06 -9.58 9.61
N ILE A 344 -12.45 -8.45 9.27
CA ILE A 344 -13.10 -7.14 9.35
C ILE A 344 -13.52 -6.78 7.93
N LYS A 345 -14.84 -6.77 7.70
CA LYS A 345 -15.38 -6.25 6.43
C LYS A 345 -15.03 -4.78 6.30
N ASP A 346 -14.07 -4.48 5.43
CA ASP A 346 -13.75 -3.10 5.11
C ASP A 346 -14.90 -2.49 4.31
N GLN A 347 -15.60 -1.56 4.94
CA GLN A 347 -16.71 -0.84 4.30
C GLN A 347 -16.20 0.19 3.30
N TRP A 348 -14.91 0.55 3.37
CA TRP A 348 -14.26 1.56 2.55
C TRP A 348 -13.51 0.98 1.36
N ALA A 349 -13.29 -0.34 1.30
CA ALA A 349 -12.73 -1.03 0.14
C ALA A 349 -13.70 -0.99 -1.05
N SER A 350 -13.24 -0.51 -2.21
CA SER A 350 -13.98 -0.49 -3.48
C SER A 350 -14.04 -1.86 -4.16
N HIS A 351 -13.05 -2.73 -3.89
CA HIS A 351 -12.92 -4.06 -4.47
C HIS A 351 -13.02 -5.15 -3.38
N PRO A 352 -13.67 -6.30 -3.65
CA PRO A 352 -13.54 -7.51 -2.83
C PRO A 352 -12.11 -8.10 -2.93
N SER A 353 -11.78 -9.05 -2.05
CA SER A 353 -10.51 -9.78 -2.14
C SER A 353 -10.45 -10.65 -3.40
N ALA A 354 -9.24 -11.04 -3.80
CA ALA A 354 -9.06 -11.96 -4.92
C ALA A 354 -9.76 -13.31 -4.64
N GLU A 355 -9.69 -13.80 -3.40
CA GLU A 355 -10.33 -15.04 -2.96
C GLU A 355 -11.85 -14.97 -3.10
N ASP A 356 -12.49 -13.90 -2.61
CA ASP A 356 -13.95 -13.70 -2.72
C ASP A 356 -14.39 -13.71 -4.19
N ARG A 357 -13.61 -13.06 -5.06
CA ARG A 357 -13.88 -12.96 -6.51
C ARG A 357 -13.75 -14.32 -7.19
N ILE A 358 -12.69 -15.07 -6.87
CA ILE A 358 -12.44 -16.42 -7.41
C ILE A 358 -13.51 -17.41 -6.91
N GLU A 359 -13.88 -17.38 -5.64
CA GLU A 359 -14.93 -18.22 -5.07
C GLU A 359 -16.28 -17.93 -5.73
N ASN A 360 -16.62 -16.64 -5.90
CA ASN A 360 -17.84 -16.23 -6.61
C ASN A 360 -17.84 -16.77 -8.06
N LEU A 361 -16.75 -16.58 -8.80
CA LEU A 361 -16.60 -17.09 -10.17
C LEU A 361 -16.80 -18.62 -10.26
N LYS A 362 -16.22 -19.38 -9.33
CA LYS A 362 -16.39 -20.84 -9.25
C LYS A 362 -17.84 -21.23 -8.95
N SER A 363 -18.49 -20.49 -8.04
CA SER A 363 -19.88 -20.76 -7.63
C SER A 363 -20.91 -20.58 -8.75
N LEU A 364 -20.59 -19.77 -9.77
CA LEU A 364 -21.47 -19.49 -10.90
C LEU A 364 -21.54 -20.66 -11.91
N GLY A 365 -20.72 -21.71 -11.75
CA GLY A 365 -20.71 -22.86 -12.66
C GLY A 365 -20.29 -22.51 -14.09
N ILE A 366 -19.56 -21.41 -14.27
CA ILE A 366 -18.93 -21.02 -15.53
C ILE A 366 -17.88 -22.09 -15.87
N ALA A 367 -17.97 -22.65 -17.07
CA ALA A 367 -17.07 -23.72 -17.49
C ALA A 367 -15.60 -23.30 -17.40
N GLU A 368 -14.75 -24.23 -16.96
CA GLU A 368 -13.32 -24.20 -17.29
C GLU A 368 -13.23 -24.40 -18.80
N LEU A 369 -13.14 -23.30 -19.55
CA LEU A 369 -12.87 -23.38 -20.98
C LEU A 369 -11.41 -23.81 -21.15
N ASN A 370 -11.17 -25.13 -21.13
CA ASN A 370 -9.87 -25.76 -21.39
C ASN A 370 -9.55 -25.86 -22.91
N GLY A 371 -10.34 -25.22 -23.77
CA GLY A 371 -10.16 -25.28 -25.23
C GLY A 371 -9.46 -24.03 -25.78
N ASN A 372 -8.27 -24.22 -26.38
CA ASN A 372 -7.45 -23.21 -27.05
C ASN A 372 -7.11 -21.97 -26.20
N ILE A 373 -6.62 -22.17 -24.97
CA ILE A 373 -5.94 -21.09 -24.24
C ILE A 373 -4.68 -20.73 -25.04
N LEU A 374 -4.67 -19.60 -25.74
CA LEU A 374 -3.45 -19.00 -26.27
C LEU A 374 -2.55 -18.66 -25.08
N THR A 375 -1.59 -19.54 -24.82
CA THR A 375 -0.60 -19.41 -23.75
C THR A 375 0.53 -18.45 -24.10
N SER A 376 0.54 -17.90 -25.31
CA SER A 376 1.49 -16.86 -25.71
C SER A 376 1.33 -15.61 -24.84
N GLY A 377 2.45 -14.99 -24.47
CA GLY A 377 2.46 -13.72 -23.75
C GLY A 377 1.77 -12.60 -24.53
N ALA A 378 1.09 -11.69 -23.82
CA ALA A 378 0.29 -10.63 -24.44
C ALA A 378 1.13 -9.60 -25.20
N ASN A 379 2.45 -9.53 -24.97
CA ASN A 379 3.39 -8.77 -25.80
C ASN A 379 3.27 -9.11 -27.30
N GLY A 380 2.82 -10.32 -27.65
CA GLY A 380 2.59 -10.73 -29.05
C GLY A 380 1.44 -10.00 -29.77
N LEU A 381 0.64 -9.19 -29.06
CA LEU A 381 -0.42 -8.35 -29.64
C LEU A 381 0.09 -7.01 -30.20
N PHE A 382 1.37 -6.71 -29.99
CA PHE A 382 2.02 -5.49 -30.46
C PHE A 382 2.95 -5.82 -31.62
N LYS A 383 2.97 -4.98 -32.66
CA LYS A 383 3.87 -5.18 -33.81
C LYS A 383 5.34 -5.22 -33.40
N ASN A 384 5.70 -4.35 -32.46
CA ASN A 384 7.03 -4.29 -31.86
C ASN A 384 6.93 -3.88 -30.39
N ALA A 385 6.59 -4.86 -29.53
CA ALA A 385 6.48 -4.64 -28.10
C ALA A 385 7.76 -4.05 -27.49
N GLU A 386 8.94 -4.46 -27.96
CA GLU A 386 10.23 -4.00 -27.44
C GLU A 386 10.41 -2.49 -27.66
N GLN A 387 10.11 -1.98 -28.85
CA GLN A 387 10.18 -0.54 -29.14
C GLN A 387 9.19 0.27 -28.28
N VAL A 388 7.99 -0.26 -28.05
CA VAL A 388 6.98 0.37 -27.20
C VAL A 388 7.48 0.43 -25.74
N GLN A 389 8.05 -0.68 -25.25
CA GLN A 389 8.63 -0.79 -23.91
C GLN A 389 9.79 0.19 -23.71
N GLU A 390 10.72 0.30 -24.67
CA GLU A 390 11.84 1.25 -24.62
C GLU A 390 11.34 2.70 -24.58
N MET A 391 10.37 3.05 -25.42
CA MET A 391 9.77 4.39 -25.44
C MET A 391 9.10 4.75 -24.10
N LEU A 392 8.38 3.81 -23.50
CA LEU A 392 7.77 4.01 -22.18
C LEU A 392 8.83 4.07 -21.07
N THR A 393 9.92 3.32 -21.20
CA THR A 393 11.06 3.38 -20.27
C THR A 393 11.65 4.78 -20.27
N GLU A 394 11.91 5.38 -21.44
CA GLU A 394 12.39 6.76 -21.54
C GLU A 394 11.43 7.77 -20.89
N LYS A 395 10.11 7.57 -21.00
CA LYS A 395 9.12 8.41 -20.30
C LYS A 395 9.20 8.29 -18.78
N ILE A 396 9.45 7.09 -18.25
CA ILE A 396 9.57 6.85 -16.80
C ILE A 396 10.79 7.59 -16.22
N PHE A 397 11.89 7.64 -16.97
CA PHE A 397 13.12 8.33 -16.55
C PHE A 397 13.15 9.83 -16.92
N ALA A 398 12.11 10.36 -17.57
CA ALA A 398 12.08 11.76 -18.03
C ALA A 398 11.93 12.80 -16.91
N ASP A 399 11.40 12.39 -15.74
CA ASP A 399 11.20 13.28 -14.59
C ASP A 399 12.44 13.36 -13.66
N VAL A 400 13.54 12.68 -14.02
CA VAL A 400 14.81 12.78 -13.29
C VAL A 400 15.48 14.13 -13.63
N PRO A 401 15.93 14.94 -12.66
CA PRO A 401 16.48 16.28 -12.90
C PRO A 401 17.56 16.35 -13.99
N ASP A 402 17.48 17.39 -14.83
CA ASP A 402 18.33 17.64 -16.03
C ASP A 402 19.86 17.71 -15.78
N ASP A 403 20.31 17.75 -14.52
CA ASP A 403 21.74 17.86 -14.16
C ASP A 403 22.51 16.52 -14.25
N LYS A 404 21.84 15.43 -14.67
CA LYS A 404 22.41 14.09 -14.78
C LYS A 404 22.12 13.48 -16.17
N GLU A 405 23.08 13.51 -17.09
CA GLU A 405 23.08 12.60 -18.26
C GLU A 405 23.07 11.15 -17.75
N LEU A 406 21.93 10.46 -17.89
CA LEU A 406 21.78 9.07 -17.45
C LEU A 406 22.39 8.10 -18.46
N THR A 407 23.18 7.17 -17.96
CA THR A 407 23.83 6.11 -18.76
C THR A 407 23.03 4.81 -18.71
N ALA A 408 22.96 4.10 -19.83
CA ALA A 408 22.28 2.82 -19.92
C ALA A 408 22.93 1.76 -19.03
N PHE A 409 22.14 1.10 -18.20
CA PHE A 409 22.58 0.00 -17.33
C PHE A 409 22.18 -1.35 -17.95
N PRO A 410 23.14 -2.19 -18.37
CA PRO A 410 22.83 -3.45 -19.04
C PRO A 410 22.03 -4.41 -18.18
N LEU A 411 21.07 -5.13 -18.78
CA LEU A 411 20.21 -6.10 -18.11
C LEU A 411 20.99 -7.16 -17.32
N GLN A 412 22.15 -7.62 -17.82
CA GLN A 412 22.94 -8.63 -17.09
C GLN A 412 23.61 -8.08 -15.84
N ASP A 413 24.01 -6.82 -15.86
CA ASP A 413 24.58 -6.14 -14.71
C ASP A 413 23.48 -5.94 -13.65
N PHE A 414 22.29 -5.51 -14.08
CA PHE A 414 21.09 -5.45 -13.23
C PHE A 414 20.79 -6.79 -12.57
N LYS A 415 20.69 -7.89 -13.34
CA LYS A 415 20.40 -9.21 -12.79
C LYS A 415 21.40 -9.63 -11.71
N THR A 416 22.69 -9.44 -12.00
CA THR A 416 23.77 -9.80 -11.08
C THR A 416 23.70 -8.98 -9.80
N GLU A 417 23.50 -7.67 -9.91
CA GLU A 417 23.45 -6.77 -8.76
C GLU A 417 22.18 -6.98 -7.93
N PHE A 418 21.03 -7.17 -8.59
CA PHE A 418 19.75 -7.44 -7.94
C PHE A 418 19.79 -8.73 -7.12
N VAL A 419 20.24 -9.84 -7.72
CA VAL A 419 20.35 -11.14 -7.01
C VAL A 419 21.28 -11.02 -5.81
N LYS A 420 22.44 -10.37 -5.99
CA LYS A 420 23.38 -10.15 -4.89
C LYS A 420 22.76 -9.34 -3.75
N LYS A 421 22.02 -8.26 -4.05
CA LYS A 421 21.33 -7.44 -3.05
C LYS A 421 20.23 -8.24 -2.35
N TYR A 422 19.46 -9.04 -3.10
CA TYR A 422 18.43 -9.90 -2.54
C TYR A 422 19.02 -10.94 -1.58
N GLU A 423 20.08 -11.66 -1.97
CA GLU A 423 20.77 -12.67 -1.15
C GLU A 423 21.33 -12.10 0.16
N GLN A 424 21.70 -10.81 0.18
CA GLN A 424 22.13 -10.11 1.39
C GLN A 424 20.98 -9.86 2.37
N GLY A 425 19.75 -9.70 1.86
CA GLY A 425 18.55 -9.39 2.63
C GLY A 425 17.71 -10.60 3.08
N VAL A 426 18.13 -11.83 2.75
CA VAL A 426 17.39 -13.05 3.08
C VAL A 426 18.21 -14.03 3.93
N PHE A 427 17.52 -14.96 4.59
CA PHE A 427 18.14 -16.07 5.32
C PHE A 427 18.22 -17.33 4.44
N ASP A 428 19.09 -18.27 4.81
CA ASP A 428 19.28 -19.50 4.06
C ASP A 428 17.97 -20.33 4.00
N LYS A 429 17.66 -20.90 2.83
CA LYS A 429 16.43 -21.69 2.59
C LYS A 429 16.30 -22.88 3.53
N VAL A 430 17.38 -23.33 4.16
CA VAL A 430 17.36 -24.39 5.19
C VAL A 430 16.40 -24.11 6.34
N TYR A 431 16.13 -22.84 6.65
CA TYR A 431 15.23 -22.43 7.72
C TYR A 431 13.75 -22.49 7.34
N ASN A 432 13.40 -22.72 6.07
CA ASN A 432 12.02 -22.79 5.59
C ASN A 432 11.15 -21.60 6.07
N SER A 433 11.70 -20.39 6.02
CA SER A 433 11.07 -19.14 6.48
C SER A 433 10.74 -19.04 7.98
N TYR A 434 11.28 -19.93 8.81
CA TYR A 434 11.03 -19.97 10.25
C TYR A 434 11.55 -18.73 11.00
N TYR A 435 12.64 -18.12 10.53
CA TYR A 435 13.24 -16.92 11.14
C TYR A 435 12.98 -15.63 10.35
N ASP A 436 12.25 -15.66 9.23
CA ASP A 436 12.05 -14.49 8.37
C ASP A 436 11.33 -13.36 9.11
N ASN A 437 10.35 -13.70 9.95
CA ASN A 437 9.48 -12.76 10.66
C ASN A 437 9.53 -12.88 12.20
N LYS A 438 10.51 -13.60 12.74
CA LYS A 438 10.77 -13.67 14.18
C LYS A 438 12.25 -13.73 14.51
N ASN A 439 12.61 -13.41 15.73
CA ASN A 439 13.97 -13.59 16.23
C ASN A 439 14.12 -14.96 16.95
N PRO A 440 15.34 -15.47 17.11
CA PRO A 440 15.60 -16.54 18.06
C PRO A 440 15.17 -16.14 19.47
N GLU A 441 14.35 -16.97 20.12
CA GLU A 441 13.87 -16.77 21.48
C GLU A 441 15.02 -16.87 22.48
N LYS A 442 14.93 -16.12 23.58
CA LYS A 442 15.97 -16.10 24.62
C LYS A 442 16.04 -17.44 25.36
N ILE A 443 17.22 -18.06 25.32
CA ILE A 443 17.57 -19.30 26.02
C ILE A 443 18.47 -18.93 27.21
N THR A 444 18.20 -19.48 28.40
CA THR A 444 19.00 -19.18 29.60
C THR A 444 20.35 -19.89 29.57
N GLN A 445 21.27 -19.44 30.41
CA GLN A 445 22.59 -20.08 30.53
C GLN A 445 22.48 -21.51 31.04
N GLU A 446 21.53 -21.77 31.95
CA GLU A 446 21.22 -23.11 32.42
C GLU A 446 20.71 -24.00 31.28
N GLU A 447 19.79 -23.48 30.46
CA GLU A 447 19.26 -24.18 29.29
C GLU A 447 20.35 -24.44 28.24
N MET A 448 21.27 -23.50 28.00
CA MET A 448 22.40 -23.71 27.08
C MET A 448 23.36 -24.81 27.57
N ALA A 449 23.53 -24.93 28.88
CA ALA A 449 24.39 -25.95 29.51
C ALA A 449 23.71 -27.33 29.62
N GLU A 450 22.43 -27.47 29.28
CA GLU A 450 21.72 -28.76 29.32
C GLU A 450 22.37 -29.77 28.36
N VAL A 451 22.80 -30.90 28.92
CA VAL A 451 23.27 -32.06 28.13
C VAL A 451 22.05 -32.89 27.74
N ARG A 452 21.75 -32.96 26.45
CA ARG A 452 20.64 -33.77 25.92
C ARG A 452 21.06 -35.21 25.65
N ASP A 453 20.12 -36.14 25.83
CA ASP A 453 20.32 -37.57 25.60
C ASP A 453 20.66 -37.86 24.13
N GLU A 454 21.78 -38.55 23.90
CA GLU A 454 22.29 -38.92 22.56
C GLU A 454 21.32 -39.83 21.80
N HIS A 455 20.36 -40.47 22.46
CA HIS A 455 19.43 -41.42 21.87
C HIS A 455 18.23 -40.76 21.14
N ASN A 456 18.07 -39.44 21.24
CA ASN A 456 16.96 -38.70 20.62
C ASN A 456 17.49 -37.68 19.60
N GLU A 457 18.07 -38.18 18.51
CA GLU A 457 18.63 -37.33 17.45
C GLU A 457 17.52 -36.64 16.65
N LEU A 458 17.25 -35.38 16.99
CA LEU A 458 16.40 -34.50 16.21
C LEU A 458 17.02 -34.27 14.83
N LYS A 459 16.19 -34.36 13.80
CA LYS A 459 16.61 -34.08 12.42
C LYS A 459 16.35 -32.63 12.07
N LEU A 460 17.19 -32.08 11.19
CA LEU A 460 17.00 -30.73 10.65
C LEU A 460 15.59 -30.51 10.05
N SER A 461 15.06 -31.52 9.35
CA SER A 461 13.72 -31.49 8.76
C SER A 461 12.58 -31.40 9.78
N GLU A 462 12.81 -31.82 11.03
CA GLU A 462 11.82 -31.75 12.11
C GLU A 462 11.80 -30.35 12.75
N LEU A 463 12.98 -29.74 12.91
CA LEU A 463 13.18 -28.40 13.50
C LEU A 463 12.57 -27.28 12.65
N PHE A 464 12.61 -27.42 11.32
CA PHE A 464 12.07 -26.47 10.35
C PHE A 464 10.90 -27.05 9.52
N SER A 465 10.20 -28.02 10.09
CA SER A 465 9.02 -28.63 9.46
C SER A 465 7.89 -27.62 9.24
N LYS A 466 6.97 -27.93 8.33
CA LYS A 466 5.79 -27.10 8.04
C LYS A 466 4.99 -26.76 9.30
N ASP A 467 4.83 -27.70 10.23
CA ASP A 467 4.13 -27.45 11.51
C ASP A 467 4.85 -26.41 12.37
N LYS A 468 6.19 -26.46 12.46
CA LYS A 468 6.98 -25.48 13.23
C LYS A 468 6.88 -24.08 12.62
N VAL A 469 6.96 -23.99 11.29
CA VAL A 469 6.80 -22.74 10.54
C VAL A 469 5.38 -22.19 10.69
N ASP A 470 4.36 -23.03 10.52
CA ASP A 470 2.96 -22.62 10.67
C ASP A 470 2.69 -22.05 12.07
N ARG A 471 3.24 -22.63 13.14
CA ARG A 471 3.14 -22.07 14.50
C ARG A 471 3.69 -20.65 14.60
N VAL A 472 4.83 -20.35 13.96
CA VAL A 472 5.41 -19.00 13.95
C VAL A 472 4.44 -18.01 13.32
N TYR A 473 3.97 -18.29 12.11
CA TYR A 473 3.05 -17.39 11.40
C TYR A 473 1.68 -17.29 12.08
N THR A 474 1.20 -18.37 12.71
CA THR A 474 0.01 -18.34 13.56
C THR A 474 0.22 -17.43 14.77
N SER A 475 1.39 -17.47 15.41
CA SER A 475 1.67 -16.60 16.57
C SER A 475 1.68 -15.11 16.18
N ILE A 476 2.28 -14.79 15.02
CA ILE A 476 2.31 -13.43 14.46
C ILE A 476 0.89 -12.95 14.15
N ALA A 477 0.12 -13.78 13.46
CA ALA A 477 -1.27 -13.46 13.13
C ALA A 477 -2.14 -13.28 14.38
N LEU A 478 -2.00 -14.15 15.38
CA LEU A 478 -2.72 -14.02 16.65
C LEU A 478 -2.37 -12.74 17.39
N GLN A 479 -1.08 -12.37 17.43
CA GLN A 479 -0.65 -11.12 18.04
C GLN A 479 -1.29 -9.91 17.36
N ASN A 480 -1.33 -9.90 16.02
CA ASN A 480 -1.99 -8.85 15.23
C ASN A 480 -3.50 -8.82 15.45
N ASP A 481 -4.15 -9.99 15.51
CA ASP A 481 -5.58 -10.12 15.82
C ASP A 481 -5.89 -9.56 17.21
N ILE A 482 -5.12 -9.92 18.23
CA ILE A 482 -5.25 -9.44 19.62
C ILE A 482 -5.13 -7.91 19.68
N ASN A 483 -4.13 -7.35 19.01
CA ASN A 483 -3.91 -5.90 18.96
C ASN A 483 -5.12 -5.19 18.32
N THR A 484 -5.61 -5.71 17.20
CA THR A 484 -6.75 -5.16 16.47
C THR A 484 -8.04 -5.28 17.27
N LEU A 485 -8.32 -6.44 17.87
CA LEU A 485 -9.48 -6.69 18.72
C LEU A 485 -9.48 -5.80 19.97
N SER A 486 -8.30 -5.56 20.55
CA SER A 486 -8.11 -4.63 21.66
C SER A 486 -8.43 -3.20 21.25
N ALA A 487 -7.94 -2.74 20.10
CA ALA A 487 -8.26 -1.42 19.54
C ALA A 487 -9.76 -1.25 19.22
N ILE A 488 -10.42 -2.30 18.70
CA ILE A 488 -11.88 -2.35 18.51
C ILE A 488 -12.60 -2.20 19.87
N GLY A 489 -12.17 -2.96 20.88
CA GLY A 489 -12.73 -2.90 22.23
C GLY A 489 -12.59 -1.52 22.88
N LYS A 490 -11.48 -0.81 22.61
CA LYS A 490 -11.21 0.57 23.06
C LYS A 490 -11.89 1.64 22.21
N LYS A 491 -12.52 1.28 21.08
CA LYS A 491 -13.11 2.19 20.07
C LYS A 491 -12.11 3.10 19.35
N GLU A 492 -10.84 2.73 19.37
CA GLU A 492 -9.82 3.31 18.49
C GLU A 492 -10.17 2.95 17.04
N ILE A 493 -10.56 1.69 16.81
CA ILE A 493 -11.17 1.23 15.55
C ILE A 493 -12.70 1.22 15.71
N ARG A 494 -13.40 2.03 14.88
CA ARG A 494 -14.86 2.24 15.00
C ARG A 494 -15.65 1.36 14.04
N ILE A 495 -15.95 0.13 14.45
CA ILE A 495 -16.82 -0.80 13.73
C ILE A 495 -17.99 -1.29 14.60
N LYS A 496 -19.06 -1.81 13.97
CA LYS A 496 -20.23 -2.33 14.69
C LYS A 496 -20.06 -3.80 15.11
N SER A 497 -19.49 -4.60 14.23
CA SER A 497 -19.26 -6.03 14.37
C SER A 497 -18.05 -6.44 13.53
N PHE A 498 -17.46 -7.56 13.89
CA PHE A 498 -16.40 -8.26 13.13
C PHE A 498 -16.67 -9.76 13.20
N ASP A 499 -16.06 -10.52 12.30
CA ASP A 499 -16.13 -11.98 12.34
C ASP A 499 -14.76 -12.50 12.76
N TYR A 500 -14.75 -13.55 13.58
CA TYR A 500 -13.54 -14.23 14.01
C TYR A 500 -13.78 -15.73 13.94
N ASP A 501 -12.96 -16.44 13.18
CA ASP A 501 -13.08 -17.90 12.98
C ASP A 501 -14.50 -18.31 12.52
N GLY A 502 -15.04 -17.58 11.54
CA GLY A 502 -16.39 -17.79 10.99
C GLY A 502 -17.55 -17.38 11.91
N LYS A 503 -17.28 -16.90 13.13
CA LYS A 503 -18.32 -16.46 14.08
C LYS A 503 -18.37 -14.95 14.19
N ARG A 504 -19.58 -14.39 14.20
CA ARG A 504 -19.82 -12.94 14.30
C ARG A 504 -19.84 -12.45 15.74
N TYR A 505 -19.10 -11.36 16.01
CA TYR A 505 -18.99 -10.68 17.30
C TYR A 505 -19.40 -9.21 17.19
N ARG A 506 -19.90 -8.63 18.28
CA ARG A 506 -20.10 -7.17 18.42
C ARG A 506 -18.80 -6.52 18.90
N TRP A 507 -18.62 -5.23 18.58
CA TRP A 507 -17.41 -4.48 19.00
C TRP A 507 -17.10 -4.56 20.51
N LYS A 508 -18.14 -4.64 21.36
CA LYS A 508 -17.99 -4.75 22.83
C LYS A 508 -17.33 -6.06 23.28
N GLU A 509 -17.43 -7.10 22.46
CA GLU A 509 -16.91 -8.44 22.75
C GLU A 509 -15.42 -8.55 22.38
N GLY A 510 -14.86 -7.57 21.65
CA GLY A 510 -13.47 -7.58 21.19
C GLY A 510 -12.45 -7.71 22.33
N LYS A 511 -12.62 -6.96 23.43
CA LYS A 511 -11.70 -7.03 24.57
C LYS A 511 -11.72 -8.41 25.27
N ALA A 512 -12.90 -9.01 25.39
CA ALA A 512 -13.04 -10.32 26.03
C ALA A 512 -12.42 -11.43 25.15
N LEU A 513 -12.65 -11.36 23.84
CA LEU A 513 -12.05 -12.27 22.88
C LEU A 513 -10.52 -12.13 22.84
N ALA A 514 -9.99 -10.90 22.80
CA ALA A 514 -8.55 -10.64 22.86
C ALA A 514 -7.90 -11.31 24.07
N GLY A 515 -8.47 -11.17 25.27
CA GLY A 515 -7.95 -11.83 26.47
C GLY A 515 -8.06 -13.36 26.48
N HIS A 516 -8.93 -13.97 25.64
CA HIS A 516 -8.92 -15.42 25.43
C HIS A 516 -7.81 -15.84 24.48
N LEU A 517 -7.61 -15.08 23.40
CA LEU A 517 -6.57 -15.32 22.40
C LEU A 517 -5.16 -15.10 22.96
N GLU A 518 -4.98 -14.20 23.93
CA GLU A 518 -3.71 -14.04 24.65
C GLU A 518 -3.23 -15.37 25.26
N LYS A 519 -4.12 -16.19 25.84
CA LYS A 519 -3.75 -17.49 26.40
C LYS A 519 -3.33 -18.50 25.33
N GLU A 520 -3.98 -18.46 24.17
CA GLU A 520 -3.63 -19.28 23.01
C GLU A 520 -2.25 -18.87 22.46
N LEU A 521 -2.00 -17.57 22.36
CA LEU A 521 -0.72 -17.01 21.93
C LEU A 521 0.42 -17.42 22.86
N GLU A 522 0.26 -17.30 24.18
CA GLU A 522 1.28 -17.72 25.15
C GLU A 522 1.61 -19.22 25.03
N ALA A 523 0.60 -20.07 24.84
CA ALA A 523 0.83 -21.51 24.66
C ALA A 523 1.58 -21.83 23.35
N ILE A 524 1.39 -21.04 22.29
CA ILE A 524 2.13 -21.20 21.03
C ILE A 524 3.55 -20.65 21.17
N LYS A 525 3.74 -19.50 21.82
CA LYS A 525 5.07 -18.92 22.09
C LYS A 525 5.96 -19.86 22.87
N GLU A 526 5.43 -20.54 23.89
CA GLU A 526 6.23 -21.53 24.64
C GLU A 526 6.71 -22.68 23.74
N LYS A 527 5.85 -23.17 22.84
CA LYS A 527 6.23 -24.21 21.87
C LYS A 527 7.28 -23.74 20.84
N ILE A 528 7.25 -22.45 20.48
CA ILE A 528 8.27 -21.84 19.61
C ILE A 528 9.60 -21.75 20.37
N ARG A 529 9.57 -21.31 21.63
CA ARG A 529 10.74 -21.25 22.52
C ARG A 529 11.36 -22.63 22.74
N GLU A 530 10.54 -23.66 22.98
CA GLU A 530 11.00 -25.05 23.04
C GLU A 530 11.74 -25.46 21.76
N ASN A 531 11.18 -25.13 20.59
CA ASN A 531 11.82 -25.44 19.30
C ASN A 531 13.12 -24.66 19.08
N ASP A 532 13.19 -23.39 19.49
CA ASP A 532 14.41 -22.60 19.39
C ASP A 532 15.52 -23.14 20.30
N ARG A 533 15.16 -23.65 21.49
CA ARG A 533 16.07 -24.40 22.35
C ARG A 533 16.55 -25.67 21.67
N ASP A 534 15.65 -26.44 21.06
CA ASP A 534 16.01 -27.65 20.29
C ASP A 534 16.98 -27.33 19.15
N ILE A 535 16.74 -26.24 18.42
CA ILE A 535 17.60 -25.73 17.34
C ILE A 535 18.99 -25.38 17.89
N PHE A 536 19.07 -24.65 19.00
CA PHE A 536 20.35 -24.31 19.64
C PHE A 536 21.18 -25.55 19.94
N HIS A 537 20.59 -26.56 20.61
CA HIS A 537 21.34 -27.77 20.96
C HIS A 537 21.75 -28.60 19.74
N TYR A 538 20.90 -28.67 18.71
CA TYR A 538 21.23 -29.32 17.46
C TYR A 538 22.47 -28.69 16.82
N PHE A 539 22.52 -27.35 16.71
CA PHE A 539 23.68 -26.66 16.16
C PHE A 539 24.90 -26.68 17.10
N LYS A 540 24.71 -26.71 18.42
CA LYS A 540 25.82 -26.85 19.37
C LYS A 540 26.50 -28.22 19.26
N LYS A 541 25.71 -29.28 19.07
CA LYS A 541 26.24 -30.62 18.76
C LYS A 541 27.05 -30.59 17.45
N LEU A 542 26.48 -30.02 16.38
CA LEU A 542 27.17 -29.88 15.09
C LEU A 542 28.47 -29.08 15.19
N GLU A 543 28.48 -27.99 15.95
CA GLU A 543 29.68 -27.18 16.20
C GLU A 543 30.79 -28.04 16.82
N SER A 544 30.46 -28.79 17.88
CA SER A 544 31.41 -29.66 18.57
C SER A 544 31.98 -30.78 17.69
N GLU A 545 31.18 -31.31 16.77
CA GLU A 545 31.59 -32.35 15.81
C GLU A 545 32.39 -31.79 14.63
N SER A 546 32.23 -30.50 14.30
CA SER A 546 32.86 -29.87 13.13
C SER A 546 34.35 -29.53 13.33
N GLY A 547 34.84 -29.55 14.58
CA GLY A 547 36.20 -29.14 14.94
C GLY A 547 36.50 -27.65 14.70
N ARG A 548 35.45 -26.83 14.51
CA ARG A 548 35.56 -25.36 14.40
C ARG A 548 35.71 -24.70 15.77
N GLU A 549 36.11 -23.43 15.75
CA GLU A 549 36.08 -22.58 16.93
C GLU A 549 34.65 -22.45 17.47
N GLU A 550 34.49 -22.66 18.78
CA GLU A 550 33.21 -22.53 19.48
C GLU A 550 32.76 -21.07 19.49
N ARG A 551 31.82 -20.73 18.60
CA ARG A 551 31.35 -19.36 18.36
C ARG A 551 29.84 -19.22 18.48
N LEU A 552 29.08 -20.32 18.40
CA LEU A 552 27.62 -20.32 18.41
C LEU A 552 27.05 -19.62 19.65
N GLU A 553 27.52 -19.99 20.84
CA GLU A 553 27.06 -19.41 22.10
C GLU A 553 27.40 -17.91 22.19
N VAL A 554 28.57 -17.51 21.68
CA VAL A 554 28.97 -16.09 21.61
C VAL A 554 27.98 -15.31 20.74
N LEU A 555 27.65 -15.82 19.54
CA LEU A 555 26.74 -15.16 18.61
C LEU A 555 25.31 -15.03 19.18
N TYR A 556 24.81 -16.04 19.88
CA TYR A 556 23.52 -15.96 20.58
C TYR A 556 23.54 -14.90 21.68
N ASN A 557 24.58 -14.89 22.52
CA ASN A 557 24.71 -13.90 23.59
C ASN A 557 24.86 -12.47 23.06
N GLU A 558 25.56 -12.27 21.95
CA GLU A 558 25.64 -10.99 21.25
C GLU A 558 24.28 -10.54 20.72
N LEU A 559 23.53 -11.43 20.09
CA LEU A 559 22.18 -11.14 19.60
C LEU A 559 21.24 -10.74 20.75
N TYR A 560 21.26 -11.45 21.88
CA TYR A 560 20.42 -11.13 23.03
C TYR A 560 20.78 -9.78 23.68
N ARG A 561 22.08 -9.45 23.76
CA ARG A 561 22.52 -8.13 24.24
C ARG A 561 22.04 -7.02 23.30
N LEU A 562 22.06 -7.29 22.00
CA LEU A 562 21.62 -6.35 20.99
C LEU A 562 20.10 -6.16 20.99
N ASP A 563 19.32 -7.21 21.28
CA ASP A 563 17.86 -7.16 21.43
C ASP A 563 17.45 -6.20 22.56
N GLU A 564 18.07 -6.34 23.74
CA GLU A 564 17.84 -5.44 24.88
C GLU A 564 18.25 -3.97 24.57
N ASP A 565 19.35 -3.78 23.83
CA ASP A 565 19.79 -2.45 23.38
C ASP A 565 18.87 -1.85 22.31
N TYR A 566 18.40 -2.68 21.37
CA TYR A 566 17.47 -2.30 20.32
C TYR A 566 16.16 -1.79 20.92
N ASP A 567 15.54 -2.52 21.84
CA ASP A 567 14.30 -2.10 22.50
C ASP A 567 14.46 -0.76 23.21
N ARG A 568 15.59 -0.55 23.89
CA ARG A 568 15.88 0.72 24.54
C ARG A 568 16.00 1.88 23.52
N LYS A 569 16.74 1.67 22.44
CA LYS A 569 16.94 2.67 21.38
C LYS A 569 15.65 2.94 20.60
N PHE A 570 14.88 1.91 20.28
CA PHE A 570 13.59 2.02 19.60
C PHE A 570 12.58 2.79 20.44
N ASN A 571 12.49 2.51 21.74
CA ASN A 571 11.64 3.28 22.66
C ASN A 571 12.04 4.76 22.73
N LEU A 572 13.33 5.07 22.60
CA LEU A 572 13.82 6.44 22.56
C LEU A 572 13.43 7.16 21.26
N TYR A 573 13.59 6.47 20.12
CA TYR A 573 13.08 6.93 18.82
C TYR A 573 11.57 7.21 18.88
N MET A 574 10.78 6.27 19.43
CA MET A 574 9.33 6.41 19.56
C MET A 574 8.95 7.62 20.40
N LYS A 575 9.60 7.84 21.56
CA LYS A 575 9.33 9.02 22.41
C LYS A 575 9.58 10.34 21.69
N LEU A 576 10.66 10.45 20.91
CA LEU A 576 10.94 11.67 20.14
C LEU A 576 9.96 11.83 18.97
N SER A 577 9.66 10.74 18.26
CA SER A 577 8.71 10.76 17.14
C SER A 577 7.32 11.18 17.60
N GLU A 578 6.81 10.58 18.68
CA GLU A 578 5.52 10.95 19.29
C GLU A 578 5.56 12.37 19.84
N GLY A 579 6.62 12.73 20.56
CA GLY A 579 6.75 14.04 21.16
C GLY A 579 6.89 15.18 20.15
N THR A 580 7.24 14.91 18.89
CA THR A 580 7.31 15.91 17.80
C THR A 580 6.05 15.98 16.93
N GLN A 581 5.03 15.14 17.17
CA GLN A 581 3.80 15.12 16.37
C GLN A 581 3.07 16.46 16.32
N PHE A 582 3.16 17.28 17.38
CA PHE A 582 2.51 18.59 17.46
C PHE A 582 2.92 19.56 16.33
N ILE A 583 4.09 19.34 15.70
CA ILE A 583 4.60 20.13 14.57
C ILE A 583 3.68 19.99 13.35
N SER A 584 3.02 18.84 13.20
CA SER A 584 2.08 18.58 12.11
C SER A 584 0.69 19.22 12.32
N PHE A 585 0.48 19.91 13.44
CA PHE A 585 -0.80 20.50 13.81
C PHE A 585 -0.69 22.00 14.08
N THR A 586 -1.81 22.72 13.95
CA THR A 586 -1.88 24.12 14.39
C THR A 586 -1.83 24.18 15.91
N THR A 587 -0.65 24.47 16.44
CA THR A 587 -0.35 24.46 17.88
C THR A 587 -0.03 25.88 18.37
N PRO A 588 -0.57 26.35 19.52
CA PRO A 588 -0.23 27.65 20.09
C PRO A 588 1.27 27.83 20.35
N PHE A 589 1.82 29.03 20.13
CA PHE A 589 3.27 29.28 20.22
C PHE A 589 3.90 28.95 21.57
N GLU A 590 3.20 29.24 22.68
CA GLU A 590 3.69 28.90 24.02
C GLU A 590 3.67 27.39 24.29
N GLU A 591 2.73 26.68 23.67
CA GLU A 591 2.66 25.22 23.73
C GLU A 591 3.77 24.57 22.89
N ILE A 592 4.09 25.12 21.72
CA ILE A 592 5.24 24.69 20.91
C ILE A 592 6.54 24.79 21.71
N LYS A 593 6.80 25.94 22.35
CA LYS A 593 8.00 26.14 23.18
C LYS A 593 8.06 25.15 24.34
N ARG A 594 6.94 24.95 25.04
CA ARG A 594 6.86 24.00 26.16
C ARG A 594 7.13 22.57 25.71
N ASN A 595 6.53 22.13 24.60
CA ASN A 595 6.73 20.78 24.09
C ASN A 595 8.20 20.52 23.70
N PHE A 596 8.88 21.49 23.06
CA PHE A 596 10.32 21.36 22.79
C PHE A 596 11.16 21.36 24.07
N GLN A 597 10.78 22.13 25.10
CA GLN A 597 11.45 22.11 26.40
C GLN A 597 11.31 20.74 27.09
N GLU A 598 10.12 20.13 27.03
CA GLU A 598 9.87 18.79 27.58
C GLU A 598 10.67 17.69 26.86
N LEU A 599 11.07 17.93 25.61
CA LEU A 599 11.87 17.00 24.82
C LEU A 599 13.38 17.07 25.03
N GLU A 600 13.90 18.11 25.70
CA GLU A 600 15.36 18.35 25.78
C GLU A 600 16.14 17.16 26.34
N ASP A 601 15.64 16.54 27.41
CA ASP A 601 16.29 15.37 28.03
C ASP A 601 16.25 14.14 27.12
N THR A 602 15.13 13.96 26.40
CA THR A 602 14.96 12.86 25.45
C THR A 602 15.87 13.06 24.23
N GLU A 603 15.97 14.28 23.70
CA GLU A 603 16.86 14.62 22.60
C GLU A 603 18.34 14.43 23.00
N LYS A 604 18.70 14.81 24.24
CA LYS A 604 20.04 14.58 24.77
C LYS A 604 20.39 13.09 24.81
N ALA A 605 19.50 12.27 25.37
CA ALA A 605 19.68 10.82 25.39
C ALA A 605 19.79 10.24 23.97
N PHE A 606 19.02 10.77 23.03
CA PHE A 606 19.06 10.35 21.62
C PHE A 606 20.40 10.67 20.95
N LYS A 607 20.93 11.88 21.18
CA LYS A 607 22.29 12.25 20.73
C LYS A 607 23.36 11.35 21.33
N GLU A 608 23.24 10.98 22.60
CA GLU A 608 24.16 10.04 23.24
C GLU A 608 24.08 8.63 22.62
N ALA A 609 22.89 8.20 22.19
CA ALA A 609 22.68 6.91 21.53
C ALA A 609 23.22 6.85 20.08
N ILE A 610 23.26 7.97 19.36
CA ILE A 610 23.81 8.05 17.98
C ILE A 610 25.32 7.83 17.98
N ARG A 611 26.05 8.47 18.91
CA ARG A 611 27.53 8.47 18.93
C ARG A 611 28.17 7.09 18.77
N PRO A 612 27.78 6.05 19.56
CA PRO A 612 28.39 4.73 19.41
C PRO A 612 28.08 4.06 18.08
N LEU A 613 26.92 4.34 17.45
CA LEU A 613 26.54 3.75 16.16
C LEU A 613 27.52 4.16 15.05
N LEU A 614 27.97 5.42 15.04
CA LEU A 614 28.88 5.95 14.02
C LEU A 614 30.28 5.31 14.03
N SER A 615 30.65 4.65 15.13
CA SER A 615 31.94 3.97 15.30
C SER A 615 31.85 2.44 15.22
N ARG A 616 30.67 1.86 15.00
CA ARG A 616 30.52 0.41 14.94
C ARG A 616 30.98 -0.16 13.61
N GLU A 617 31.82 -1.19 13.68
CA GLU A 617 32.41 -1.81 12.49
C GLU A 617 31.39 -2.61 11.68
N ASN A 618 30.48 -3.34 12.35
CA ASN A 618 29.48 -4.21 11.72
C ASN A 618 28.44 -3.46 10.86
N ILE A 619 28.16 -2.18 11.13
CA ILE A 619 27.25 -1.33 10.35
C ILE A 619 27.95 -0.23 9.56
N SER A 620 29.29 -0.23 9.51
CA SER A 620 30.05 0.82 8.84
C SER A 620 29.70 1.01 7.35
N LYS A 621 29.30 -0.08 6.67
CA LYS A 621 28.86 -0.06 5.26
C LYS A 621 27.45 0.48 5.05
N GLU A 622 26.64 0.49 6.11
CA GLU A 622 25.27 1.01 6.10
C GLU A 622 25.23 2.53 6.27
N ILE A 623 26.33 3.14 6.73
CA ILE A 623 26.41 4.59 6.98
C ILE A 623 26.90 5.28 5.70
N THR A 624 25.98 5.93 5.00
CA THR A 624 26.31 6.74 3.81
C THR A 624 27.04 8.04 4.18
N GLY A 625 27.62 8.71 3.17
CA GLY A 625 28.23 10.03 3.35
C GLY A 625 27.25 11.07 3.89
N ASP A 626 26.05 11.11 3.30
CA ASP A 626 24.98 12.05 3.67
C ASP A 626 24.45 11.78 5.09
N MET A 627 24.24 10.51 5.46
CA MET A 627 23.86 10.13 6.82
C MET A 627 24.90 10.63 7.83
N ARG A 628 26.19 10.42 7.53
CA ARG A 628 27.29 10.86 8.39
C ARG A 628 27.31 12.38 8.54
N GLU A 629 27.23 13.11 7.44
CA GLU A 629 27.19 14.58 7.47
C GLU A 629 25.98 15.10 8.27
N ASN A 630 24.80 14.52 8.07
CA ASN A 630 23.60 14.89 8.80
C ASN A 630 23.72 14.61 10.31
N PHE A 631 24.24 13.44 10.71
CA PHE A 631 24.49 13.13 12.12
C PHE A 631 25.54 14.06 12.73
N GLU A 632 26.63 14.36 12.03
CA GLU A 632 27.66 15.28 12.50
C GLU A 632 27.07 16.68 12.73
N ARG A 633 26.26 17.17 11.79
CA ARG A 633 25.53 18.43 11.93
C ARG A 633 24.58 18.39 13.14
N TYR A 634 23.80 17.33 13.29
CA TYR A 634 22.87 17.15 14.41
C TYR A 634 23.56 17.09 15.78
N LEU A 635 24.71 16.42 15.86
CA LEU A 635 25.51 16.23 17.08
C LEU A 635 26.35 17.47 17.45
N SER A 636 26.61 18.37 16.50
CA SER A 636 27.50 19.54 16.69
C SER A 636 26.92 20.65 17.57
N GLY A 637 25.61 20.67 17.82
CA GLY A 637 24.97 21.76 18.56
C GLY A 637 23.64 21.42 19.23
N LYS A 638 23.06 22.43 19.90
CA LYS A 638 21.68 22.43 20.40
C LYS A 638 20.83 23.26 19.41
N PRO A 639 20.24 22.62 18.38
CA PRO A 639 19.45 23.34 17.39
C PRO A 639 18.24 24.00 18.04
N GLU A 640 17.94 25.23 17.61
CA GLU A 640 16.72 25.92 17.98
C GLU A 640 15.66 25.59 16.93
N TYR A 641 14.62 24.84 17.30
CA TYR A 641 13.59 24.39 16.37
C TYR A 641 12.48 25.43 16.13
N PHE A 642 12.31 26.37 17.07
CA PHE A 642 11.26 27.37 17.01
C PHE A 642 11.75 28.71 17.55
N ARG A 643 11.74 29.74 16.69
CA ARG A 643 12.18 31.10 17.03
C ARG A 643 11.33 32.13 16.30
N ASN A 644 11.10 33.29 16.91
CA ASN A 644 10.35 34.40 16.30
C ASN A 644 8.97 33.98 15.77
N ASN A 645 8.28 33.11 16.52
CA ASN A 645 6.98 32.55 16.16
C ASN A 645 6.97 31.74 14.85
N ALA A 646 8.12 31.20 14.44
CA ALA A 646 8.27 30.37 13.26
C ALA A 646 9.17 29.15 13.52
N TYR A 647 8.84 28.03 12.88
CA TYR A 647 9.70 26.85 12.85
C TYR A 647 10.98 27.12 12.06
N GLN A 648 12.09 26.51 12.51
CA GLN A 648 13.36 26.57 11.80
C GLN A 648 13.50 25.30 10.94
N GLU A 649 13.00 25.38 9.70
CA GLU A 649 12.86 24.23 8.79
C GLU A 649 14.16 23.44 8.58
N ASP A 650 15.30 24.13 8.44
CA ASP A 650 16.60 23.47 8.28
C ASP A 650 16.96 22.58 9.48
N ASN A 651 16.68 23.06 10.70
CA ASN A 651 16.96 22.31 11.92
C ASN A 651 16.00 21.14 12.11
N LEU A 652 14.72 21.33 11.75
CA LEU A 652 13.73 20.27 11.77
C LEU A 652 14.07 19.18 10.75
N THR A 653 14.51 19.57 9.56
CA THR A 653 14.98 18.63 8.53
C THR A 653 16.12 17.78 9.07
N VAL A 654 17.14 18.40 9.67
CA VAL A 654 18.26 17.66 10.28
C VAL A 654 17.79 16.69 11.38
N LEU A 655 16.87 17.12 12.25
CA LEU A 655 16.29 16.26 13.30
C LEU A 655 15.53 15.07 12.71
N PHE A 656 14.63 15.29 11.75
CA PHE A 656 13.81 14.22 11.18
C PHE A 656 14.61 13.25 10.33
N THR A 657 15.59 13.75 9.56
CA THR A 657 16.55 12.89 8.86
C THR A 657 17.35 12.06 9.85
N ALA A 658 17.84 12.65 10.95
CA ALA A 658 18.58 11.91 11.98
C ALA A 658 17.70 10.85 12.69
N LEU A 659 16.40 11.12 12.90
CA LEU A 659 15.45 10.14 13.43
C LEU A 659 15.27 8.95 12.48
N GLY A 660 15.08 9.22 11.18
CA GLY A 660 14.96 8.20 10.15
C GLY A 660 16.22 7.33 10.03
N ASP A 661 17.38 7.98 9.90
CA ASP A 661 18.68 7.30 9.81
C ASP A 661 18.98 6.49 11.07
N PHE A 662 18.64 7.00 12.25
CA PHE A 662 18.84 6.26 13.49
C PHE A 662 18.00 4.99 13.54
N TYR A 663 16.72 5.07 13.19
CA TYR A 663 15.84 3.91 13.14
C TYR A 663 16.33 2.87 12.12
N TYR A 664 16.76 3.33 10.95
CA TYR A 664 17.39 2.47 9.93
C TYR A 664 18.61 1.75 10.50
N LEU A 665 19.58 2.47 11.06
CA LEU A 665 20.83 1.90 11.53
C LEU A 665 20.65 0.89 12.68
N ILE A 666 19.76 1.14 13.64
CA ILE A 666 19.51 0.17 14.73
C ILE A 666 18.83 -1.10 14.20
N SER A 667 17.97 -0.97 13.19
CA SER A 667 17.28 -2.10 12.55
C SER A 667 18.26 -2.92 11.71
N SER A 668 19.12 -2.26 10.94
CA SER A 668 20.18 -2.90 10.14
C SER A 668 21.22 -3.58 11.03
N GLU A 669 21.63 -2.96 12.14
CA GLU A 669 22.53 -3.57 13.12
C GLU A 669 21.98 -4.90 13.64
N PHE A 670 20.71 -4.89 14.04
CA PHE A 670 20.04 -6.08 14.55
C PHE A 670 19.91 -7.16 13.48
N PHE A 671 19.46 -6.80 12.28
CA PHE A 671 19.34 -7.73 11.16
C PHE A 671 20.67 -8.38 10.80
N LEU A 672 21.75 -7.61 10.71
CA LEU A 672 23.08 -8.12 10.36
C LEU A 672 23.63 -9.08 11.43
N GLN A 673 23.43 -8.78 12.73
CA GLN A 673 23.83 -9.69 13.81
C GLN A 673 23.05 -11.00 13.76
N LYS A 674 21.73 -10.94 13.52
CA LYS A 674 20.89 -12.12 13.34
C LYS A 674 21.33 -12.92 12.12
N LYS A 675 21.61 -12.26 11.00
CA LYS A 675 22.10 -12.88 9.78
C LYS A 675 23.44 -13.57 10.00
N GLU A 676 24.37 -12.96 10.74
CA GLU A 676 25.66 -13.58 11.07
C GLU A 676 25.48 -14.88 11.87
N LEU A 677 24.58 -14.89 12.87
CA LEU A 677 24.25 -16.10 13.64
C LEU A 677 23.71 -17.22 12.74
N LEU A 678 22.73 -16.89 11.88
CA LEU A 678 22.08 -17.88 11.02
C LEU A 678 23.00 -18.35 9.88
N ASP A 679 23.80 -17.45 9.30
CA ASP A 679 24.79 -17.82 8.29
C ASP A 679 25.89 -18.73 8.90
N TYR A 680 26.28 -18.52 10.16
CA TYR A 680 27.20 -19.40 10.89
C TYR A 680 26.60 -20.80 11.07
N GLN A 681 25.35 -20.90 11.52
CA GLN A 681 24.62 -22.16 11.64
C GLN A 681 24.52 -22.89 10.27
N ALA A 682 24.12 -22.19 9.21
CA ALA A 682 24.08 -22.77 7.86
C ALA A 682 25.46 -23.25 7.39
N ALA A 683 26.53 -22.54 7.75
CA ALA A 683 27.90 -22.95 7.45
C ALA A 683 28.35 -24.21 8.21
N LEU A 684 27.81 -24.50 9.40
CA LEU A 684 28.04 -25.75 10.13
C LEU A 684 27.46 -26.95 9.35
N LEU A 685 26.24 -26.82 8.83
CA LEU A 685 25.61 -27.86 8.01
C LEU A 685 26.40 -28.17 6.74
N ARG A 686 26.93 -27.12 6.08
CA ARG A 686 27.75 -27.28 4.87
C ARG A 686 29.10 -27.95 5.15
N ALA A 687 29.57 -27.98 6.40
CA ALA A 687 30.85 -28.58 6.79
C ALA A 687 30.78 -30.10 7.00
N LEU A 688 29.58 -30.71 7.00
CA LEU A 688 29.40 -32.15 7.23
C LEU A 688 29.99 -33.03 6.10
N PRO A 689 30.51 -34.24 6.42
CA PRO A 689 30.98 -35.20 5.43
C PRO A 689 29.88 -35.60 4.42
N PRO A 690 30.23 -35.96 3.16
CA PRO A 690 29.27 -36.21 2.08
C PRO A 690 28.18 -37.26 2.35
N LYS A 691 28.46 -38.23 3.24
CA LYS A 691 27.50 -39.30 3.61
C LYS A 691 26.32 -38.80 4.45
N VAL A 692 26.49 -37.74 5.24
CA VAL A 692 25.42 -37.11 6.04
C VAL A 692 24.65 -36.09 5.18
N LYS A 693 25.37 -35.36 4.31
CA LYS A 693 24.77 -34.45 3.31
C LYS A 693 23.73 -35.12 2.42
N ALA A 694 23.99 -36.34 1.94
CA ALA A 694 23.05 -37.04 1.06
C ALA A 694 21.74 -37.46 1.76
N ALA A 695 21.79 -37.72 3.08
CA ALA A 695 20.61 -38.07 3.87
C ALA A 695 19.77 -36.83 4.21
N GLU A 696 20.40 -35.70 4.55
CA GLU A 696 19.69 -34.46 4.89
C GLU A 696 19.18 -33.69 3.65
N GLN A 697 19.93 -33.70 2.53
CA GLN A 697 19.51 -33.02 1.28
C GLN A 697 18.42 -33.78 0.51
N ALA A 698 18.33 -35.11 0.64
CA ALA A 698 17.26 -35.88 0.01
C ALA A 698 15.89 -35.69 0.73
N LEU A 699 15.91 -35.30 2.01
CA LEU A 699 14.69 -35.06 2.80
C LEU A 699 14.19 -33.61 2.71
N SER A 700 15.05 -32.62 2.44
CA SER A 700 14.60 -31.25 2.14
C SER A 700 13.96 -31.12 0.76
N ALA A 701 14.38 -31.92 -0.22
CA ALA A 701 13.76 -32.01 -1.53
C ALA A 701 12.42 -32.78 -1.52
N GLY A 702 12.20 -33.69 -0.55
CA GLY A 702 10.99 -34.49 -0.42
C GLY A 702 9.72 -33.68 -0.09
N ASN A 703 9.86 -32.50 0.54
CA ASN A 703 8.73 -31.61 0.82
C ASN A 703 8.27 -30.77 -0.39
N ILE A 704 9.01 -30.81 -1.50
CA ILE A 704 8.64 -30.12 -2.75
C ILE A 704 7.88 -31.09 -3.69
N ALA A 705 7.96 -32.41 -3.47
CA ALA A 705 7.46 -33.42 -4.42
C ALA A 705 6.14 -34.11 -4.05
N GLU A 706 5.57 -33.91 -2.86
CA GLU A 706 4.36 -34.66 -2.43
C GLU A 706 3.00 -34.08 -2.88
N THR A 707 2.97 -33.04 -3.70
CA THR A 707 1.74 -32.63 -4.38
C THR A 707 1.76 -33.03 -5.84
N GLY A 708 1.28 -34.24 -6.11
CA GLY A 708 0.58 -34.53 -7.37
C GLY A 708 1.30 -35.39 -8.40
N VAL A 709 1.65 -36.63 -8.04
CA VAL A 709 1.59 -37.74 -9.00
C VAL A 709 0.87 -38.90 -8.34
N GLY A 710 -0.44 -38.97 -8.58
CA GLY A 710 -1.26 -40.17 -8.42
C GLY A 710 -2.02 -40.34 -9.73
N GLU A 711 -1.82 -41.51 -10.34
CA GLU A 711 -2.28 -42.00 -11.66
C GLU A 711 -3.57 -41.41 -12.27
#